data_AF-A0A939CNQ0-F1
#
_entry.id   AF-A0A939CNQ0-F1
#
_cell.length_a   1.000
_cell.length_b   1.000
_cell.length_c   1.000
_cell.angle_alpha   90.00
_cell.angle_beta   90.00
_cell.angle_gamma   90.00
#
_symmetry.space_group_name_H-M   'P 1'
#
loop_
_entity.id
_entity.type
_entity.pdbx_description
1 polymer ?
#
loop_
_entity_poly.entity_id
_entity_poly.type
_entity_poly.pdbx_seq_one_letter_code
_entity_poly.pdbx_strand_id
1 'polypeptide(L)'
;MFTSFSIRAASLWNWATNTLANVEPDVAIYIAGRIDSFSSLVRQFPLGSKASNIEIAISGYETALTFVTRTAFPQEWAITQYNLEEAYLKRILGEKAENLELAIAAYTNVPEVTRHSFPSLWALVKYSLGIAYSERILGEQAENIEQAIAAFSGALEVLTRSAFAESWAYTQYNLGNAYLKRILGDRAENIEQAIAAYTAALEVYTCKAFPKNWANTQHNLGSAYCKRIRGDKTENIEIAIAAYTAALEVFTRNAFPRDWADTQYNLGTVYLDRILGDKAENIEIAIAAFSGALEVFTRSAFAESWADTQYKLGNAYLERILGDRAENIEQAIAAYTAALEVFTRKAFPQEWAITQYNLGEAYLKRILGEKAENLELAIAAYINVLEVTRSRFPELWPLVQYSLGIAYCERILGEQAENIEQAIGAFSGALEVLTRSAFAEGWADTQYKLGNAYLKRILGDRAENIEQAIAAYTAALEVHTQTAFPQNWAQTQRNLGAAYFHRIRGDKAENIEMVIVTCTAALTVYTRNAFPHNWADMQNNLANAYYYKIKGDRAENIEMAIAAWNAALKVYTRSTFPQEWARGQNDLGLAYFQRILGERSENIEIAIAAFSGALEVRTCTSFPEQWADTQNNLGNLYCERIRGDKAENIEIAIATYTAVLGVCNRTSFPEQWANTQNNLGSAYLDRRIKGDKAENIEIAIATYTAVLNGCNRNVFPEKWAMTQYNLGGAYLDRIRGDRAENVEIAIAALSEAMEVFTCNAFPENWANTQHNLGFAYHKRIRGDKTENIEIAIAAYTAALEVFTRNAFPKNWADTQNNLGTVYLDKILGEKAENIEIAIAAISEAMEIFTRKAFPQKWADTQYNLGNAYRERIEGAKAENIEIAIAAYTAVLEVFTRNPFPEKWADTQNALGVAYRYRILGERAENIEIAIAAFFGALEIHTRSSFPEKWAYTQHDLGLAYRDRILGERVQNIEMEIAAFVGALEIRTRSAFPELWADTQNNLGNAYIDRILGERVLNIEMAIAAFFGVLEVDTRSAFPEKWAITQNSLGTAYIDRIWGEKAENIEMAIAAFSRALEVYTRNAFPNDWAKTQNNLGIAYSQRILGEKAENIEIAITAYTAALEVSTRRAFPDDWAMTQSNLGNTYLYRIRGDKAENLERAITAYK
;
A
#
# COMPACT_ATOMS: atom_id res chain seq x y z
N MET A 1 46.57 74.14 -9.35
CA MET A 1 47.63 73.54 -8.52
C MET A 1 48.52 72.57 -9.30
N PHE A 2 48.00 71.73 -10.20
CA PHE A 2 48.82 70.86 -11.08
C PHE A 2 49.91 71.58 -11.88
N THR A 3 49.68 72.84 -12.29
CA THR A 3 50.61 73.62 -13.11
C THR A 3 51.86 74.09 -12.39
N SER A 4 51.85 74.36 -11.07
CA SER A 4 53.06 74.88 -10.39
C SER A 4 54.07 73.79 -10.03
N PHE A 5 53.66 72.51 -10.01
CA PHE A 5 54.48 71.40 -9.55
C PHE A 5 55.23 70.70 -10.69
N SER A 6 54.58 70.50 -11.85
CA SER A 6 55.31 70.07 -13.06
C SER A 6 56.36 71.11 -13.45
N ILE A 7 56.11 72.39 -13.20
CA ILE A 7 57.08 73.48 -13.44
C ILE A 7 58.33 73.32 -12.55
N ARG A 8 58.22 72.91 -11.28
CA ARG A 8 59.40 72.79 -10.39
C ARG A 8 60.21 71.51 -10.64
N ALA A 9 59.55 70.38 -10.90
CA ALA A 9 60.21 69.14 -11.32
C ALA A 9 60.87 69.31 -12.71
N ALA A 10 60.16 69.90 -13.68
CA ALA A 10 60.73 70.24 -14.98
C ALA A 10 61.82 71.32 -14.88
N SER A 11 61.75 72.25 -13.91
CA SER A 11 62.83 73.22 -13.67
C SER A 11 64.08 72.54 -13.12
N LEU A 12 63.95 71.56 -12.21
CA LEU A 12 65.07 70.77 -11.70
C LEU A 12 65.69 69.93 -12.83
N TRP A 13 64.85 69.24 -13.61
CA TRP A 13 65.28 68.43 -14.74
C TRP A 13 65.95 69.27 -15.83
N ASN A 14 65.34 70.39 -16.25
CA ASN A 14 65.92 71.32 -17.23
C ASN A 14 67.19 72.01 -16.71
N TRP A 15 67.24 72.40 -15.43
CA TRP A 15 68.45 72.97 -14.85
C TRP A 15 69.57 71.93 -14.83
N ALA A 16 69.29 70.70 -14.40
CA ALA A 16 70.27 69.63 -14.32
C ALA A 16 70.79 69.23 -15.72
N THR A 17 69.91 69.01 -16.70
CA THR A 17 70.32 68.66 -18.08
C THR A 17 71.13 69.79 -18.76
N ASN A 18 70.81 71.06 -18.53
CA ASN A 18 71.54 72.18 -19.15
C ASN A 18 72.82 72.59 -18.40
N THR A 19 72.84 72.46 -17.07
CA THR A 19 73.96 72.92 -16.23
C THR A 19 74.98 71.81 -15.99
N LEU A 20 74.53 70.56 -15.80
CA LEU A 20 75.42 69.43 -15.50
C LEU A 20 76.11 68.86 -16.75
N ALA A 21 75.55 69.06 -17.95
CA ALA A 21 76.20 68.68 -19.20
C ALA A 21 77.43 69.56 -19.56
N ASN A 22 77.60 70.71 -18.88
CA ASN A 22 78.63 71.72 -19.17
C ASN A 22 79.71 71.85 -18.08
N VAL A 23 79.72 70.97 -17.08
CA VAL A 23 80.74 70.89 -16.01
C VAL A 23 81.59 69.64 -16.15
N GLU A 24 82.79 69.64 -15.56
CA GLU A 24 83.67 68.47 -15.61
C GLU A 24 82.96 67.20 -15.08
N PRO A 25 83.19 66.02 -15.69
CA PRO A 25 82.47 64.78 -15.36
C PRO A 25 82.44 64.46 -13.86
N ASP A 26 83.56 64.64 -13.17
CA ASP A 26 83.69 64.34 -11.74
C ASP A 26 82.80 65.27 -10.87
N VAL A 27 82.61 66.53 -11.31
CA VAL A 27 81.71 67.50 -10.66
C VAL A 27 80.26 67.17 -10.95
N ALA A 28 79.93 66.76 -12.17
CA ALA A 28 78.58 66.33 -12.55
C ALA A 28 78.12 65.11 -11.72
N ILE A 29 79.02 64.13 -11.51
CA ILE A 29 78.76 62.93 -10.71
C ILE A 29 78.54 63.28 -9.23
N TYR A 30 79.40 64.14 -8.66
CA TYR A 30 79.24 64.60 -7.28
C TYR A 30 77.88 65.28 -7.06
N ILE A 31 77.45 66.13 -7.99
CA ILE A 31 76.15 66.80 -7.93
C ILE A 31 75.00 65.78 -8.11
N ALA A 32 75.13 64.82 -9.02
CA ALA A 32 74.13 63.76 -9.21
C ALA A 32 73.92 62.92 -7.93
N GLY A 33 74.99 62.55 -7.23
CA GLY A 33 74.90 61.85 -5.94
C GLY A 33 74.23 62.68 -4.84
N ARG A 34 74.40 64.01 -4.85
CA ARG A 34 73.69 64.93 -3.94
C ARG A 34 72.20 65.06 -4.28
N ILE A 35 71.85 65.04 -5.57
CA ILE A 35 70.45 65.03 -6.04
C ILE A 35 69.76 63.73 -5.62
N ASP A 36 70.41 62.58 -5.77
CA ASP A 36 69.87 61.27 -5.31
C ASP A 36 69.65 61.26 -3.79
N SER A 37 70.65 61.68 -3.00
CA SER A 37 70.52 61.78 -1.54
C SER A 37 69.41 62.75 -1.11
N PHE A 38 69.28 63.89 -1.78
CA PHE A 38 68.20 64.84 -1.52
C PHE A 38 66.83 64.25 -1.87
N SER A 39 66.73 63.53 -2.97
CA SER A 39 65.49 62.86 -3.41
C SER A 39 65.04 61.81 -2.40
N SER A 40 65.99 61.08 -1.81
CA SER A 40 65.74 60.15 -0.69
C SER A 40 65.16 60.84 0.54
N LEU A 41 65.75 61.97 0.94
CA LEU A 41 65.26 62.75 2.08
C LEU A 41 63.88 63.36 1.82
N VAL A 42 63.63 63.88 0.62
CA VAL A 42 62.34 64.47 0.25
C VAL A 42 61.25 63.40 0.21
N ARG A 43 61.52 62.22 -0.35
CA ARG A 43 60.57 61.09 -0.37
C ARG A 43 60.12 60.68 1.03
N GLN A 44 61.05 60.70 1.99
CA GLN A 44 60.79 60.34 3.39
C GLN A 44 60.24 61.51 4.22
N PHE A 45 60.20 62.73 3.67
CA PHE A 45 59.81 63.92 4.41
C PHE A 45 58.30 63.87 4.74
N PRO A 46 57.94 63.87 6.05
CA PRO A 46 56.57 63.59 6.48
C PRO A 46 55.64 64.82 6.40
N LEU A 47 56.19 66.03 6.22
CA LEU A 47 55.44 67.28 6.18
C LEU A 47 55.18 67.74 4.74
N GLY A 48 54.04 68.39 4.51
CA GLY A 48 53.61 68.84 3.18
C GLY A 48 52.85 67.78 2.39
N SER A 49 52.69 68.01 1.08
CA SER A 49 51.98 67.08 0.19
C SER A 49 52.85 65.86 -0.11
N LYS A 50 52.50 64.70 0.46
CA LYS A 50 53.18 63.43 0.20
C LYS A 50 53.23 63.08 -1.29
N ALA A 51 52.15 63.36 -2.01
CA ALA A 51 52.10 63.18 -3.47
C ALA A 51 53.16 64.04 -4.17
N SER A 52 53.30 65.31 -3.77
CA SER A 52 54.29 66.23 -4.34
C SER A 52 55.73 65.86 -3.97
N ASN A 53 55.95 65.41 -2.74
CA ASN A 53 57.27 64.95 -2.28
C ASN A 53 57.74 63.72 -3.09
N ILE A 54 56.83 62.81 -3.43
CA ILE A 54 57.14 61.64 -4.26
C ILE A 54 57.46 62.04 -5.69
N GLU A 55 56.71 62.95 -6.34
CA GLU A 55 57.02 63.40 -7.70
C GLU A 55 58.37 64.13 -7.79
N ILE A 56 58.72 64.94 -6.77
CA ILE A 56 60.03 65.60 -6.71
C ILE A 56 61.15 64.56 -6.58
N ALA A 57 60.95 63.53 -5.75
CA ALA A 57 61.91 62.46 -5.58
C ALA A 57 62.09 61.64 -6.86
N ILE A 58 60.99 61.24 -7.53
CA ILE A 58 61.01 60.53 -8.83
C ILE A 58 61.83 61.32 -9.84
N SER A 59 61.50 62.61 -10.03
CA SER A 59 62.21 63.47 -10.98
C SER A 59 63.69 63.63 -10.65
N GLY A 60 64.04 63.71 -9.36
CA GLY A 60 65.42 63.77 -8.90
C GLY A 60 66.21 62.47 -9.14
N TYR A 61 65.61 61.30 -8.89
CA TYR A 61 66.24 60.01 -9.19
C TYR A 61 66.42 59.80 -10.70
N GLU A 62 65.40 60.11 -11.51
CA GLU A 62 65.50 60.03 -12.98
C GLU A 62 66.61 60.93 -13.52
N THR A 63 66.76 62.13 -12.93
CA THR A 63 67.85 63.06 -13.23
C THR A 63 69.21 62.52 -12.78
N ALA A 64 69.30 61.87 -11.62
CA ALA A 64 70.54 61.26 -11.16
C ALA A 64 70.97 60.09 -12.07
N LEU A 65 70.02 59.29 -12.56
CA LEU A 65 70.25 58.15 -13.45
C LEU A 65 70.74 58.52 -14.85
N THR A 66 70.65 59.79 -15.28
CA THR A 66 71.27 60.22 -16.54
C THR A 66 72.79 60.35 -16.45
N PHE A 67 73.35 60.52 -15.23
CA PHE A 67 74.79 60.70 -14.99
C PHE A 67 75.41 59.51 -14.26
N VAL A 68 74.68 58.94 -13.29
CA VAL A 68 75.02 57.69 -12.64
C VAL A 68 74.57 56.58 -13.58
N THR A 69 75.49 56.00 -14.36
CA THR A 69 75.16 54.99 -15.38
C THR A 69 75.59 53.59 -14.96
N ARG A 70 74.90 52.58 -15.47
CA ARG A 70 75.14 51.15 -15.18
C ARG A 70 76.58 50.69 -15.42
N THR A 71 77.30 51.28 -16.38
CA THR A 71 78.67 50.88 -16.73
C THR A 71 79.73 51.56 -15.87
N ALA A 72 79.50 52.81 -15.46
CA ALA A 72 80.47 53.60 -14.71
C ALA A 72 80.29 53.49 -13.19
N PHE A 73 79.04 53.38 -12.71
CA PHE A 73 78.69 53.42 -11.28
C PHE A 73 77.63 52.36 -10.95
N PRO A 74 77.97 51.06 -11.04
CA PRO A 74 76.98 49.98 -10.94
C PRO A 74 76.29 49.92 -9.57
N GLN A 75 76.94 50.36 -8.49
CA GLN A 75 76.39 50.36 -7.15
C GLN A 75 75.41 51.51 -6.93
N GLU A 76 75.84 52.74 -7.19
CA GLU A 76 75.03 53.95 -7.05
C GLU A 76 73.86 53.94 -8.03
N TRP A 77 74.05 53.37 -9.23
CA TRP A 77 72.98 53.17 -10.19
C TRP A 77 71.92 52.20 -9.65
N ALA A 78 72.32 51.07 -9.06
CA ALA A 78 71.38 50.11 -8.47
C ALA A 78 70.65 50.68 -7.24
N ILE A 79 71.32 51.49 -6.41
CA ILE A 79 70.70 52.17 -5.26
C ILE A 79 69.69 53.22 -5.73
N THR A 80 70.05 54.02 -6.73
CA THR A 80 69.17 55.05 -7.31
C THR A 80 67.95 54.40 -7.99
N GLN A 81 68.15 53.29 -8.70
CA GLN A 81 67.06 52.48 -9.26
C GLN A 81 66.14 51.95 -8.15
N TYR A 82 66.67 51.33 -7.10
CA TYR A 82 65.88 50.88 -5.94
C TYR A 82 65.03 51.99 -5.31
N ASN A 83 65.61 53.18 -5.14
CA ASN A 83 64.90 54.32 -4.57
C ASN A 83 63.81 54.87 -5.52
N LEU A 84 64.06 54.87 -6.83
CA LEU A 84 63.09 55.25 -7.86
C LEU A 84 61.94 54.24 -7.93
N GLU A 85 62.25 52.95 -7.87
CA GLU A 85 61.29 51.85 -7.83
C GLU A 85 60.33 51.98 -6.64
N GLU A 86 60.87 52.23 -5.44
CA GLU A 86 60.07 52.43 -4.23
C GLU A 86 59.19 53.69 -4.31
N ALA A 87 59.67 54.73 -5.00
CA ALA A 87 58.92 55.94 -5.25
C ALA A 87 57.76 55.72 -6.24
N TYR A 88 57.97 54.92 -7.29
CA TYR A 88 56.91 54.53 -8.23
C TYR A 88 55.86 53.64 -7.57
N LEU A 89 56.27 52.65 -6.79
CA LEU A 89 55.35 51.77 -6.06
C LEU A 89 54.44 52.55 -5.08
N LYS A 90 54.97 53.62 -4.47
CA LYS A 90 54.25 54.45 -3.50
C LYS A 90 53.59 55.69 -4.12
N ARG A 91 53.67 55.85 -5.45
CA ARG A 91 53.20 57.04 -6.17
C ARG A 91 51.68 57.16 -6.08
N ILE A 92 51.23 58.33 -5.62
CA ILE A 92 49.81 58.63 -5.36
C ILE A 92 49.10 59.16 -6.62
N LEU A 93 49.85 59.82 -7.51
CA LEU A 93 49.33 60.42 -8.75
C LEU A 93 49.49 59.44 -9.92
N GLY A 94 48.59 59.54 -10.91
CA GLY A 94 48.55 58.62 -12.07
C GLY A 94 47.69 57.38 -11.82
N GLU A 95 47.54 56.53 -12.83
CA GLU A 95 46.83 55.26 -12.68
C GLU A 95 47.70 54.24 -11.94
N LYS A 96 47.12 53.53 -10.96
CA LYS A 96 47.85 52.52 -10.16
C LYS A 96 48.49 51.45 -11.05
N ALA A 97 47.82 51.05 -12.13
CA ALA A 97 48.32 50.07 -13.08
C ALA A 97 49.62 50.54 -13.76
N GLU A 98 49.63 51.78 -14.28
CA GLU A 98 50.80 52.37 -14.92
C GLU A 98 51.97 52.54 -13.93
N ASN A 99 51.68 52.98 -12.70
CA ASN A 99 52.70 53.15 -11.66
C ASN A 99 53.36 51.81 -11.28
N LEU A 100 52.59 50.71 -11.26
CA LEU A 100 53.11 49.37 -11.03
C LEU A 100 53.98 48.88 -12.19
N GLU A 101 53.59 49.13 -13.45
CA GLU A 101 54.45 48.79 -14.60
C GLU A 101 55.76 49.59 -14.61
N LEU A 102 55.72 50.88 -14.25
CA LEU A 102 56.93 51.71 -14.13
C LEU A 102 57.85 51.18 -13.02
N ALA A 103 57.29 50.77 -11.88
CA ALA A 103 58.05 50.13 -10.81
C ALA A 103 58.67 48.80 -11.28
N ILE A 104 57.88 47.92 -11.90
CA ILE A 104 58.34 46.62 -12.42
C ILE A 104 59.44 46.81 -13.48
N ALA A 105 59.27 47.74 -14.41
CA ALA A 105 60.27 48.02 -15.45
C ALA A 105 61.61 48.45 -14.83
N ALA A 106 61.58 49.33 -13.82
CA ALA A 106 62.79 49.73 -13.10
C ALA A 106 63.45 48.54 -12.38
N TYR A 107 62.67 47.71 -11.66
CA TYR A 107 63.17 46.49 -10.99
C TYR A 107 63.83 45.50 -11.96
N THR A 108 63.26 45.29 -13.15
CA THR A 108 63.78 44.33 -14.14
C THR A 108 65.06 44.78 -14.82
N ASN A 109 65.41 46.08 -14.74
CA ASN A 109 66.63 46.62 -15.33
C ASN A 109 67.88 46.33 -14.49
N VAL A 110 67.74 45.97 -13.21
CA VAL A 110 68.85 45.64 -12.30
C VAL A 110 69.47 44.28 -12.68
N PRO A 111 70.74 44.24 -13.15
CA PRO A 111 71.33 43.02 -13.69
C PRO A 111 71.74 42.01 -12.61
N GLU A 112 71.70 40.72 -12.94
CA GLU A 112 72.07 39.61 -12.04
C GLU A 112 73.49 39.72 -11.46
N VAL A 113 74.41 40.43 -12.14
CA VAL A 113 75.77 40.72 -11.64
C VAL A 113 75.77 41.47 -10.29
N THR A 114 74.72 42.23 -9.99
CA THR A 114 74.55 42.90 -8.68
C THR A 114 74.33 41.90 -7.53
N ARG A 115 73.88 40.67 -7.80
CA ARG A 115 73.74 39.59 -6.81
C ARG A 115 75.08 39.20 -6.17
N HIS A 116 76.14 39.13 -6.96
CA HIS A 116 77.47 38.76 -6.47
C HIS A 116 78.22 39.94 -5.83
N SER A 117 77.99 41.13 -6.36
CA SER A 117 78.72 42.34 -5.94
C SER A 117 78.08 43.00 -4.71
N PHE A 118 76.74 42.99 -4.64
CA PHE A 118 75.94 43.65 -3.61
C PHE A 118 74.70 42.80 -3.26
N PRO A 119 74.90 41.62 -2.63
CA PRO A 119 73.84 40.64 -2.40
C PRO A 119 72.64 41.22 -1.63
N SER A 120 72.88 42.06 -0.62
CA SER A 120 71.80 42.66 0.19
C SER A 120 70.89 43.59 -0.61
N LEU A 121 71.45 44.44 -1.47
CA LEU A 121 70.69 45.35 -2.32
C LEU A 121 69.89 44.57 -3.38
N TRP A 122 70.51 43.57 -4.03
CA TRP A 122 69.82 42.70 -4.98
C TRP A 122 68.62 41.98 -4.32
N ALA A 123 68.78 41.51 -3.09
CA ALA A 123 67.70 40.84 -2.37
C ALA A 123 66.53 41.78 -2.04
N LEU A 124 66.81 43.03 -1.66
CA LEU A 124 65.78 44.06 -1.41
C LEU A 124 65.02 44.44 -2.69
N VAL A 125 65.72 44.54 -3.83
CA VAL A 125 65.14 44.77 -5.16
C VAL A 125 64.24 43.59 -5.55
N LYS A 126 64.71 42.34 -5.41
CA LYS A 126 63.91 41.13 -5.71
C LYS A 126 62.67 41.01 -4.83
N TYR A 127 62.78 41.29 -3.55
CA TYR A 127 61.63 41.30 -2.65
C TYR A 127 60.61 42.37 -3.05
N SER A 128 61.05 43.59 -3.36
CA SER A 128 60.14 44.69 -3.72
C SER A 128 59.50 44.47 -5.11
N LEU A 129 60.22 43.83 -6.03
CA LEU A 129 59.68 43.30 -7.29
C LEU A 129 58.58 42.25 -7.04
N GLY A 130 58.78 41.37 -6.06
CA GLY A 130 57.75 40.40 -5.66
C GLY A 130 56.45 41.07 -5.21
N ILE A 131 56.54 42.16 -4.43
CA ILE A 131 55.36 42.94 -4.04
C ILE A 131 54.69 43.55 -5.27
N ALA A 132 55.47 44.18 -6.14
CA ALA A 132 54.94 44.83 -7.34
C ALA A 132 54.21 43.83 -8.25
N TYR A 133 54.76 42.62 -8.46
CA TYR A 133 54.08 41.55 -9.19
C TYR A 133 52.82 41.05 -8.46
N SER A 134 52.85 40.92 -7.13
CA SER A 134 51.69 40.46 -6.36
C SER A 134 50.50 41.44 -6.39
N GLU A 135 50.77 42.73 -6.66
CA GLU A 135 49.77 43.79 -6.80
C GLU A 135 49.48 44.19 -8.25
N ARG A 136 50.17 43.59 -9.23
CA ARG A 136 50.10 43.97 -10.65
C ARG A 136 48.69 43.75 -11.21
N ILE A 137 48.13 44.81 -11.78
CA ILE A 137 46.76 44.85 -12.32
C ILE A 137 46.72 44.33 -13.77
N LEU A 138 47.77 44.56 -14.56
CA LEU A 138 47.85 44.16 -15.96
C LEU A 138 48.47 42.77 -16.12
N GLY A 139 48.11 42.07 -17.20
CA GLY A 139 48.53 40.70 -17.48
C GLY A 139 47.64 39.63 -16.83
N GLU A 140 47.97 38.36 -17.03
CA GLU A 140 47.24 37.26 -16.39
C GLU A 140 47.62 37.14 -14.91
N GLN A 141 46.60 37.11 -14.03
CA GLN A 141 46.80 37.02 -12.58
C GLN A 141 47.63 35.80 -12.18
N ALA A 142 47.44 34.66 -12.84
CA ALA A 142 48.21 33.44 -12.57
C ALA A 142 49.71 33.66 -12.80
N GLU A 143 50.09 34.27 -13.92
CA GLU A 143 51.48 34.56 -14.26
C GLU A 143 52.09 35.58 -13.29
N ASN A 144 51.35 36.64 -12.95
CA ASN A 144 51.81 37.66 -12.00
C ASN A 144 52.13 37.06 -10.62
N ILE A 145 51.30 36.13 -10.13
CA ILE A 145 51.54 35.46 -8.85
C ILE A 145 52.76 34.52 -8.92
N GLU A 146 52.99 33.80 -10.02
CA GLU A 146 54.22 33.00 -10.18
C GLU A 146 55.47 33.88 -10.20
N GLN A 147 55.43 35.03 -10.88
CA GLN A 147 56.55 35.98 -10.88
C GLN A 147 56.79 36.56 -9.49
N ALA A 148 55.73 36.86 -8.73
CA ALA A 148 55.84 37.29 -7.34
C ALA A 148 56.52 36.21 -6.46
N ILE A 149 56.07 34.96 -6.56
CA ILE A 149 56.62 33.82 -5.81
C ILE A 149 58.09 33.62 -6.17
N ALA A 150 58.45 33.67 -7.46
CA ALA A 150 59.84 33.52 -7.90
C ALA A 150 60.73 34.65 -7.37
N ALA A 151 60.24 35.90 -7.40
CA ALA A 151 60.99 37.05 -6.91
C ALA A 151 61.19 37.03 -5.38
N PHE A 152 60.15 36.67 -4.61
CA PHE A 152 60.26 36.47 -3.16
C PHE A 152 61.19 35.30 -2.80
N SER A 153 61.07 34.17 -3.51
CA SER A 153 61.93 33.00 -3.28
C SER A 153 63.39 33.34 -3.56
N GLY A 154 63.68 34.06 -4.64
CA GLY A 154 65.03 34.54 -4.95
C GLY A 154 65.58 35.51 -3.89
N ALA A 155 64.74 36.40 -3.34
CA ALA A 155 65.15 37.29 -2.26
C ALA A 155 65.53 36.52 -0.98
N LEU A 156 64.80 35.44 -0.67
CA LEU A 156 65.04 34.58 0.51
C LEU A 156 66.29 33.70 0.40
N GLU A 157 66.93 33.60 -0.77
CA GLU A 157 68.25 32.96 -0.90
C GLU A 157 69.37 33.80 -0.24
N VAL A 158 69.14 35.10 -0.07
CA VAL A 158 70.10 36.04 0.51
C VAL A 158 69.61 36.61 1.84
N LEU A 159 68.33 36.97 1.95
CA LEU A 159 67.72 37.36 3.22
C LEU A 159 67.60 36.10 4.08
N THR A 160 68.15 36.11 5.29
CA THR A 160 68.07 34.98 6.22
C THR A 160 67.58 35.45 7.58
N ARG A 161 67.09 34.55 8.42
CA ARG A 161 66.68 34.94 9.79
C ARG A 161 67.84 35.57 10.58
N SER A 162 69.06 35.07 10.41
CA SER A 162 70.26 35.59 11.09
C SER A 162 70.79 36.91 10.51
N ALA A 163 70.48 37.22 9.24
CA ALA A 163 70.91 38.43 8.56
C ALA A 163 69.73 39.05 7.81
N PHE A 164 69.33 40.26 8.21
CA PHE A 164 68.14 40.96 7.73
C PHE A 164 66.81 40.36 8.24
N ALA A 165 66.74 40.02 9.54
CA ALA A 165 65.61 39.34 10.17
C ALA A 165 64.24 39.97 9.85
N GLU A 166 64.11 41.30 9.89
CA GLU A 166 62.86 42.00 9.58
C GLU A 166 62.46 41.88 8.10
N SER A 167 63.38 42.18 7.18
CA SER A 167 63.14 42.03 5.73
C SER A 167 62.87 40.58 5.35
N TRP A 168 63.53 39.62 5.99
CA TRP A 168 63.27 38.19 5.82
C TRP A 168 61.84 37.84 6.24
N ALA A 169 61.41 38.23 7.44
CA ALA A 169 60.06 37.95 7.93
C ALA A 169 58.98 38.67 7.11
N TYR A 170 59.23 39.89 6.66
CA TYR A 170 58.32 40.60 5.76
C TYR A 170 58.21 39.91 4.39
N THR A 171 59.32 39.39 3.86
CA THR A 171 59.34 38.62 2.60
C THR A 171 58.57 37.31 2.77
N GLN A 172 58.76 36.59 3.88
CA GLN A 172 58.01 35.39 4.21
C GLN A 172 56.50 35.65 4.33
N TYR A 173 56.09 36.72 5.00
CA TYR A 173 54.67 37.13 5.09
C TYR A 173 54.05 37.36 3.70
N ASN A 174 54.72 38.08 2.80
CA ASN A 174 54.17 38.34 1.46
C ASN A 174 54.25 37.12 0.55
N LEU A 175 55.25 36.26 0.72
CA LEU A 175 55.31 34.97 0.06
C LEU A 175 54.12 34.09 0.46
N GLY A 176 53.75 34.09 1.76
CA GLY A 176 52.53 33.44 2.23
C GLY A 176 51.27 33.98 1.57
N ASN A 177 51.15 35.31 1.44
CA ASN A 177 50.05 35.95 0.73
C ASN A 177 49.98 35.54 -0.75
N ALA A 178 51.14 35.44 -1.41
CA ALA A 178 51.23 35.03 -2.80
C ALA A 178 50.83 33.56 -2.98
N TYR A 179 51.28 32.66 -2.10
CA TYR A 179 50.87 31.25 -2.10
C TYR A 179 49.37 31.06 -1.85
N LEU A 180 48.75 31.84 -0.94
CA LEU A 180 47.29 31.78 -0.76
C LEU A 180 46.50 32.22 -2.00
N LYS A 181 47.07 33.10 -2.83
CA LYS A 181 46.44 33.60 -4.07
C LYS A 181 46.82 32.81 -5.32
N ARG A 182 47.69 31.80 -5.21
CA ARG A 182 48.24 31.06 -6.34
C ARG A 182 47.18 30.17 -6.99
N ILE A 183 46.93 30.42 -8.27
CA ILE A 183 45.93 29.70 -9.09
C ILE A 183 46.50 28.37 -9.62
N LEU A 184 47.80 28.33 -9.92
CA LEU A 184 48.47 27.15 -10.48
C LEU A 184 48.95 26.18 -9.38
N GLY A 185 49.07 24.90 -9.74
CA GLY A 185 49.54 23.84 -8.84
C GLY A 185 48.44 23.22 -7.98
N ASP A 186 48.83 22.32 -7.07
CA ASP A 186 47.91 21.70 -6.12
C ASP A 186 47.50 22.72 -5.03
N ARG A 187 46.19 22.94 -4.88
CA ARG A 187 45.65 23.92 -3.94
C ARG A 187 46.00 23.59 -2.49
N ALA A 188 46.02 22.31 -2.12
CA ALA A 188 46.35 21.91 -0.76
C ALA A 188 47.82 22.22 -0.45
N GLU A 189 48.73 21.90 -1.37
CA GLU A 189 50.15 22.24 -1.25
C GLU A 189 50.39 23.75 -1.15
N ASN A 190 49.71 24.55 -1.98
CA ASN A 190 49.83 26.02 -1.93
C ASN A 190 49.45 26.58 -0.54
N ILE A 191 48.42 26.03 0.10
CA ILE A 191 48.02 26.45 1.45
C ILE A 191 49.06 26.04 2.49
N GLU A 192 49.64 24.84 2.40
CA GLU A 192 50.71 24.43 3.32
C GLU A 192 51.95 25.34 3.19
N GLN A 193 52.32 25.71 1.96
CA GLN A 193 53.41 26.66 1.72
C GLN A 193 53.11 28.05 2.30
N ALA A 194 51.86 28.51 2.20
CA ALA A 194 51.45 29.74 2.84
C ALA A 194 51.54 29.68 4.37
N ILE A 195 51.04 28.60 4.98
CA ILE A 195 51.12 28.37 6.43
C ILE A 195 52.58 28.34 6.89
N ALA A 196 53.46 27.65 6.17
CA ALA A 196 54.88 27.59 6.46
C ALA A 196 55.53 28.98 6.43
N ALA A 197 55.23 29.77 5.40
CA ALA A 197 55.77 31.13 5.25
C ALA A 197 55.27 32.09 6.34
N TYR A 198 53.98 32.05 6.71
CA TYR A 198 53.47 32.83 7.83
C TYR A 198 54.07 32.41 9.17
N THR A 199 54.21 31.11 9.41
CA THR A 199 54.83 30.57 10.63
C THR A 199 56.28 31.03 10.74
N ALA A 200 57.03 31.02 9.63
CA ALA A 200 58.39 31.55 9.56
C ALA A 200 58.44 33.06 9.86
N ALA A 201 57.50 33.85 9.32
CA ALA A 201 57.42 35.29 9.62
C ALA A 201 57.15 35.57 11.11
N LEU A 202 56.34 34.73 11.78
CA LEU A 202 56.03 34.85 13.21
C LEU A 202 57.20 34.49 14.14
N GLU A 203 58.30 33.92 13.63
CA GLU A 203 59.52 33.75 14.44
C GLU A 203 60.21 35.08 14.75
N VAL A 204 59.99 36.10 13.91
CA VAL A 204 60.56 37.45 14.09
C VAL A 204 59.47 38.44 14.49
N TYR A 205 58.31 38.38 13.84
CA TYR A 205 57.16 39.19 14.22
C TYR A 205 56.57 38.66 15.51
N THR A 206 56.71 39.44 16.57
CA THR A 206 56.09 39.18 17.88
C THR A 206 55.19 40.36 18.23
N CYS A 207 54.15 40.11 19.03
CA CYS A 207 53.22 41.15 19.48
C CYS A 207 53.91 42.37 20.11
N LYS A 208 55.04 42.18 20.82
CA LYS A 208 55.81 43.28 21.44
C LYS A 208 56.67 44.07 20.46
N ALA A 209 57.39 43.39 19.56
CA ALA A 209 58.37 44.04 18.70
C ALA A 209 57.73 44.63 17.43
N PHE A 210 56.76 43.92 16.86
CA PHE A 210 56.11 44.28 15.59
C PHE A 210 54.59 44.05 15.68
N PRO A 211 53.87 44.73 16.58
CA PRO A 211 52.46 44.45 16.87
C PRO A 211 51.58 44.38 15.62
N LYS A 212 51.72 45.34 14.71
CA LYS A 212 50.92 45.40 13.48
C LYS A 212 51.23 44.25 12.51
N ASN A 213 52.53 43.99 12.25
CA ASN A 213 52.92 42.93 11.30
C ASN A 213 52.62 41.54 11.87
N TRP A 214 52.78 41.37 13.18
CA TRP A 214 52.36 40.16 13.89
C TRP A 214 50.85 39.94 13.74
N ALA A 215 50.02 40.95 14.02
CA ALA A 215 48.57 40.82 13.88
C ALA A 215 48.11 40.56 12.44
N ASN A 216 48.71 41.22 11.44
CA ASN A 216 48.46 40.93 10.02
C ASN A 216 48.80 39.48 9.66
N THR A 217 49.93 38.99 10.17
CA THR A 217 50.39 37.62 9.89
C THR A 217 49.49 36.60 10.58
N GLN A 218 49.06 36.87 11.82
CA GLN A 218 48.08 36.04 12.54
C GLN A 218 46.71 36.01 11.83
N HIS A 219 46.21 37.15 11.35
CA HIS A 219 44.97 37.21 10.56
C HIS A 219 45.07 36.34 9.29
N ASN A 220 46.14 36.48 8.51
CA ASN A 220 46.29 35.71 7.27
C ASN A 220 46.56 34.22 7.54
N LEU A 221 47.26 33.90 8.63
CA LEU A 221 47.42 32.53 9.11
C LEU A 221 46.06 31.91 9.48
N GLY A 222 45.20 32.66 10.17
CA GLY A 222 43.82 32.26 10.43
C GLY A 222 43.04 31.95 9.15
N SER A 223 43.18 32.82 8.12
CA SER A 223 42.53 32.56 6.83
C SER A 223 43.09 31.33 6.11
N ALA A 224 44.39 31.06 6.26
CA ALA A 224 45.02 29.89 5.66
C ALA A 224 44.51 28.60 6.32
N TYR A 225 44.46 28.55 7.66
CA TYR A 225 43.94 27.41 8.41
C TYR A 225 42.45 27.17 8.17
N CYS A 226 41.63 28.23 8.10
CA CYS A 226 40.23 28.11 7.73
C CYS A 226 40.02 27.44 6.35
N LYS A 227 40.92 27.71 5.40
CA LYS A 227 40.85 27.16 4.03
C LYS A 227 41.63 25.85 3.86
N ARG A 228 42.32 25.37 4.88
CA ARG A 228 43.27 24.24 4.80
C ARG A 228 42.56 22.93 4.51
N ILE A 229 43.03 22.24 3.47
CA ILE A 229 42.44 20.99 2.98
C ILE A 229 43.02 19.76 3.71
N ARG A 230 44.29 19.80 4.11
CA ARG A 230 44.97 18.71 4.84
C ARG A 230 44.76 18.83 6.35
N GLY A 231 44.90 17.70 7.04
CA GLY A 231 44.75 17.61 8.49
C GLY A 231 43.30 17.46 8.95
N ASP A 232 43.10 17.42 10.27
CA ASP A 232 41.77 17.37 10.86
C ASP A 232 41.09 18.74 10.76
N LYS A 233 39.86 18.78 10.22
CA LYS A 233 39.10 20.03 10.02
C LYS A 233 38.83 20.75 11.33
N THR A 234 38.59 19.99 12.40
CA THR A 234 38.30 20.54 13.73
C THR A 234 39.52 21.27 14.28
N GLU A 235 40.70 20.63 14.21
CA GLU A 235 41.96 21.23 14.64
C GLU A 235 42.29 22.50 13.84
N ASN A 236 42.11 22.45 12.51
CA ASN A 236 42.34 23.60 11.63
C ASN A 236 41.45 24.80 12.03
N ILE A 237 40.18 24.57 12.36
CA ILE A 237 39.25 25.60 12.80
C ILE A 237 39.69 26.22 14.13
N GLU A 238 40.08 25.42 15.13
CA GLU A 238 40.53 25.96 16.41
C GLU A 238 41.82 26.78 16.27
N ILE A 239 42.74 26.37 15.41
CA ILE A 239 43.95 27.16 15.11
C ILE A 239 43.57 28.47 14.42
N ALA A 240 42.61 28.46 13.49
CA ALA A 240 42.12 29.68 12.86
C ALA A 240 41.49 30.65 13.87
N ILE A 241 40.66 30.15 14.79
CA ILE A 241 40.07 30.95 15.88
C ILE A 241 41.17 31.55 16.76
N ALA A 242 42.17 30.76 17.15
CA ALA A 242 43.28 31.23 17.97
C ALA A 242 44.08 32.34 17.26
N ALA A 243 44.37 32.17 15.96
CA ALA A 243 45.11 33.16 15.18
C ALA A 243 44.31 34.47 14.99
N TYR A 244 43.01 34.39 14.69
CA TYR A 244 42.16 35.59 14.61
C TYR A 244 42.00 36.29 15.95
N THR A 245 41.84 35.53 17.04
CA THR A 245 41.75 36.09 18.40
C THR A 245 43.06 36.80 18.77
N ALA A 246 44.21 36.22 18.42
CA ALA A 246 45.51 36.85 18.60
C ALA A 246 45.65 38.16 17.79
N ALA A 247 45.20 38.19 16.54
CA ALA A 247 45.19 39.42 15.74
C ALA A 247 44.33 40.53 16.37
N LEU A 248 43.21 40.18 17.00
CA LEU A 248 42.31 41.10 17.70
C LEU A 248 42.87 41.67 19.01
N GLU A 249 44.01 41.17 19.52
CA GLU A 249 44.72 41.83 20.63
C GLU A 249 45.32 43.18 20.21
N VAL A 250 45.64 43.33 18.92
CA VAL A 250 46.25 44.54 18.35
C VAL A 250 45.25 45.31 17.49
N PHE A 251 44.49 44.60 16.66
CA PHE A 251 43.40 45.21 15.89
C PHE A 251 42.23 45.47 16.81
N THR A 252 41.86 46.74 16.95
CA THR A 252 40.71 47.17 17.74
C THR A 252 39.86 48.11 16.91
N ARG A 253 38.59 48.31 17.27
CA ARG A 253 37.72 49.24 16.53
C ARG A 253 38.31 50.65 16.42
N ASN A 254 39.04 51.12 17.43
CA ASN A 254 39.66 52.45 17.42
C ASN A 254 41.03 52.47 16.71
N ALA A 255 41.79 51.38 16.80
CA ALA A 255 43.10 51.24 16.17
C ALA A 255 43.05 50.13 15.13
N PHE A 256 43.14 50.51 13.85
CA PHE A 256 42.94 49.62 12.70
C PHE A 256 41.48 49.18 12.51
N PRO A 257 40.51 50.11 12.37
CA PRO A 257 39.07 49.80 12.30
C PRO A 257 38.73 48.80 11.19
N ARG A 258 39.34 48.95 10.01
CA ARG A 258 39.13 48.05 8.87
C ARG A 258 39.66 46.64 9.16
N ASP A 259 40.92 46.53 9.58
CA ASP A 259 41.55 45.23 9.85
C ASP A 259 40.84 44.51 11.02
N TRP A 260 40.35 45.26 12.02
CA TRP A 260 39.49 44.74 13.08
C TRP A 260 38.19 44.16 12.52
N ALA A 261 37.47 44.91 11.68
CA ALA A 261 36.21 44.46 11.09
C ALA A 261 36.38 43.26 10.14
N ASP A 262 37.43 43.25 9.31
CA ASP A 262 37.77 42.11 8.44
C ASP A 262 38.09 40.85 9.29
N THR A 263 38.79 41.04 10.43
CA THR A 263 39.08 39.95 11.36
C THR A 263 37.82 39.44 12.08
N GLN A 264 36.92 40.33 12.50
CA GLN A 264 35.64 39.97 13.10
C GLN A 264 34.74 39.20 12.12
N TYR A 265 34.65 39.66 10.86
CA TYR A 265 33.93 38.95 9.81
C TYR A 265 34.45 37.51 9.61
N ASN A 266 35.76 37.34 9.49
CA ASN A 266 36.36 36.02 9.31
C ASN A 266 36.19 35.14 10.55
N LEU A 267 36.33 35.72 11.76
CA LEU A 267 36.11 35.02 13.01
C LEU A 267 34.66 34.51 13.12
N GLY A 268 33.68 35.34 12.76
CA GLY A 268 32.27 34.93 12.74
C GLY A 268 32.01 33.79 11.77
N THR A 269 32.62 33.82 10.58
CA THR A 269 32.53 32.73 9.61
C THR A 269 33.09 31.42 10.16
N VAL A 270 34.25 31.47 10.84
CA VAL A 270 34.86 30.28 11.43
C VAL A 270 34.04 29.74 12.61
N TYR A 271 33.42 30.60 13.41
CA TYR A 271 32.52 30.15 14.49
C TYR A 271 31.25 29.48 13.97
N LEU A 272 30.70 29.91 12.82
CA LEU A 272 29.59 29.19 12.18
C LEU A 272 29.99 27.78 11.74
N ASP A 273 31.23 27.59 11.29
CA ASP A 273 31.75 26.29 10.83
C ASP A 273 32.31 25.41 11.96
N ARG A 274 32.38 25.94 13.19
CA ARG A 274 33.05 25.29 14.34
C ARG A 274 32.28 24.06 14.82
N ILE A 275 32.98 22.93 14.85
CA ILE A 275 32.44 21.61 15.24
C ILE A 275 32.46 21.42 16.77
N LEU A 276 33.46 21.99 17.47
CA LEU A 276 33.59 21.88 18.93
C LEU A 276 32.78 22.95 19.67
N GLY A 277 32.41 22.62 20.91
CA GLY A 277 31.62 23.49 21.79
C GLY A 277 30.11 23.34 21.57
N ASP A 278 29.34 24.16 22.27
CA ASP A 278 27.90 24.21 22.07
C ASP A 278 27.56 24.97 20.77
N LYS A 279 26.77 24.34 19.88
CA LYS A 279 26.42 24.92 18.58
C LYS A 279 25.66 26.25 18.73
N ALA A 280 24.83 26.38 19.75
CA ALA A 280 24.05 27.59 19.96
C ALA A 280 24.97 28.75 20.39
N GLU A 281 25.90 28.49 21.31
CA GLU A 281 26.91 29.47 21.73
C GLU A 281 27.80 29.92 20.56
N ASN A 282 28.27 28.98 19.73
CA ASN A 282 29.08 29.31 18.54
C ASN A 282 28.34 30.25 17.57
N ILE A 283 27.03 30.02 17.35
CA ILE A 283 26.23 30.89 16.48
C ILE A 283 26.05 32.29 17.09
N GLU A 284 25.84 32.42 18.40
CA GLU A 284 25.76 33.74 19.03
C GLU A 284 27.08 34.50 18.94
N ILE A 285 28.22 33.81 19.09
CA ILE A 285 29.54 34.42 18.89
C ILE A 285 29.70 34.89 17.44
N ALA A 286 29.26 34.09 16.47
CA ALA A 286 29.30 34.48 15.07
C ALA A 286 28.43 35.72 14.79
N ILE A 287 27.20 35.74 15.29
CA ILE A 287 26.29 36.89 15.18
C ILE A 287 26.92 38.15 15.78
N ALA A 288 27.53 38.04 16.97
CA ALA A 288 28.20 39.15 17.62
C ALA A 288 29.41 39.66 16.81
N ALA A 289 30.21 38.76 16.24
CA ALA A 289 31.36 39.11 15.41
C ALA A 289 30.93 39.81 14.10
N PHE A 290 29.93 39.28 13.39
CA PHE A 290 29.37 39.93 12.20
C PHE A 290 28.75 41.29 12.52
N SER A 291 27.99 41.39 13.61
CA SER A 291 27.41 42.66 14.07
C SER A 291 28.49 43.69 14.39
N GLY A 292 29.60 43.26 15.01
CA GLY A 292 30.78 44.10 15.25
C GLY A 292 31.42 44.58 13.96
N ALA A 293 31.62 43.70 12.97
CA ALA A 293 32.15 44.08 11.66
C ALA A 293 31.27 45.12 10.95
N LEU A 294 29.94 45.03 11.07
CA LEU A 294 28.96 45.97 10.52
C LEU A 294 28.95 47.34 11.21
N GLU A 295 29.65 47.53 12.34
CA GLU A 295 29.87 48.87 12.91
C GLU A 295 30.86 49.69 12.08
N VAL A 296 31.73 49.04 11.32
CA VAL A 296 32.75 49.66 10.47
C VAL A 296 32.40 49.53 8.99
N PHE A 297 32.02 48.33 8.56
CA PHE A 297 31.52 48.10 7.21
C PHE A 297 30.12 48.68 7.11
N THR A 298 29.95 49.64 6.21
CA THR A 298 28.66 50.29 5.96
C THR A 298 28.38 50.29 4.47
N ARG A 299 27.11 50.44 4.07
CA ARG A 299 26.79 50.49 2.63
C ARG A 299 27.52 51.61 1.88
N SER A 300 27.76 52.75 2.53
CA SER A 300 28.49 53.89 1.95
C SER A 300 30.02 53.73 1.96
N ALA A 301 30.56 52.89 2.85
CA ALA A 301 31.99 52.66 3.00
C ALA A 301 32.24 51.17 3.20
N PHE A 302 32.94 50.54 2.25
CA PHE A 302 33.13 49.08 2.16
C PHE A 302 31.85 48.32 1.77
N ALA A 303 31.13 48.79 0.74
CA ALA A 303 29.85 48.23 0.30
C ALA A 303 29.87 46.70 0.07
N GLU A 304 30.94 46.17 -0.54
CA GLU A 304 31.11 44.73 -0.78
C GLU A 304 31.27 43.95 0.52
N SER A 305 32.22 44.34 1.38
CA SER A 305 32.41 43.72 2.71
C SER A 305 31.17 43.83 3.59
N TRP A 306 30.43 44.93 3.50
CA TRP A 306 29.15 45.11 4.19
C TRP A 306 28.12 44.11 3.70
N ALA A 307 27.95 43.95 2.39
CA ALA A 307 26.99 43.02 1.81
C ALA A 307 27.35 41.55 2.10
N ASP A 308 28.63 41.19 2.04
CA ASP A 308 29.08 39.84 2.38
C ASP A 308 28.87 39.53 3.87
N THR A 309 29.12 40.51 4.75
CA THR A 309 28.85 40.38 6.19
C THR A 309 27.36 40.24 6.46
N GLN A 310 26.49 41.00 5.76
CA GLN A 310 25.03 40.85 5.86
C GLN A 310 24.57 39.47 5.39
N TYR A 311 25.10 38.96 4.28
CA TYR A 311 24.81 37.62 3.79
C TYR A 311 25.17 36.54 4.82
N LYS A 312 26.37 36.59 5.41
CA LYS A 312 26.80 35.63 6.44
C LYS A 312 26.00 35.77 7.73
N LEU A 313 25.64 36.99 8.12
CA LEU A 313 24.76 37.24 9.25
C LEU A 313 23.37 36.64 9.02
N GLY A 314 22.85 36.71 7.79
CA GLY A 314 21.60 36.04 7.41
C GLY A 314 21.66 34.52 7.61
N ASN A 315 22.75 33.88 7.18
CA ASN A 315 22.97 32.45 7.43
C ASN A 315 23.01 32.13 8.92
N ALA A 316 23.69 32.96 9.72
CA ALA A 316 23.76 32.80 11.17
C ALA A 316 22.38 32.86 11.83
N TYR A 317 21.55 33.84 11.45
CA TYR A 317 20.19 33.97 11.96
C TYR A 317 19.28 32.82 11.51
N LEU A 318 19.41 32.33 10.27
CA LEU A 318 18.62 31.21 9.79
C LEU A 318 18.90 29.90 10.54
N GLU A 319 20.15 29.70 10.98
CA GLU A 319 20.59 28.53 11.77
C GLU A 319 20.47 28.73 13.29
N ARG A 320 20.13 29.95 13.76
CA ARG A 320 20.08 30.30 15.18
C ARG A 320 19.09 29.44 15.97
N ILE A 321 19.59 28.84 17.04
CA ILE A 321 18.87 27.92 17.94
C ILE A 321 18.16 28.68 19.06
N LEU A 322 18.78 29.75 19.58
CA LEU A 322 18.24 30.56 20.68
C LEU A 322 17.28 31.64 20.17
N GLY A 323 16.38 32.08 21.04
CA GLY A 323 15.38 33.12 20.74
C GLY A 323 14.12 32.57 20.07
N ASP A 324 13.25 33.49 19.63
CA ASP A 324 12.05 33.11 18.88
C ASP A 324 12.40 32.74 17.43
N ARG A 325 11.94 31.56 16.98
CA ARG A 325 12.29 31.04 15.66
C ARG A 325 11.74 31.90 14.53
N ALA A 326 10.57 32.50 14.72
CA ALA A 326 9.94 33.32 13.70
C ALA A 326 10.71 34.64 13.53
N GLU A 327 11.07 35.28 14.65
CA GLU A 327 11.91 36.48 14.65
C GLU A 327 13.28 36.24 14.01
N ASN A 328 13.93 35.12 14.32
CA ASN A 328 15.22 34.76 13.72
C ASN A 328 15.14 34.67 12.18
N ILE A 329 14.06 34.10 11.64
CA ILE A 329 13.88 34.00 10.18
C ILE A 329 13.64 35.38 9.56
N GLU A 330 12.90 36.27 10.20
CA GLU A 330 12.74 37.65 9.71
C GLU A 330 14.07 38.42 9.71
N GLN A 331 14.92 38.22 10.73
CA GLN A 331 16.27 38.81 10.75
C GLN A 331 17.14 38.25 9.62
N ALA A 332 17.04 36.95 9.31
CA ALA A 332 17.73 36.36 8.17
C ALA A 332 17.27 36.98 6.84
N ILE A 333 15.95 37.10 6.63
CA ILE A 333 15.35 37.74 5.44
C ILE A 333 15.83 39.20 5.32
N ALA A 334 15.82 39.96 6.41
CA ALA A 334 16.29 41.35 6.43
C ALA A 334 17.78 41.46 6.05
N ALA A 335 18.63 40.56 6.56
CA ALA A 335 20.05 40.55 6.23
C ALA A 335 20.32 40.16 4.77
N TYR A 336 19.63 39.14 4.24
CA TYR A 336 19.74 38.77 2.83
C TYR A 336 19.25 39.86 1.88
N THR A 337 18.12 40.50 2.20
CA THR A 337 17.60 41.61 1.39
C THR A 337 18.55 42.81 1.40
N ALA A 338 19.17 43.11 2.54
CA ALA A 338 20.21 44.14 2.64
C ALA A 338 21.45 43.80 1.77
N ALA A 339 21.94 42.56 1.82
CA ALA A 339 23.07 42.13 0.97
C ALA A 339 22.76 42.28 -0.53
N LEU A 340 21.52 41.99 -0.94
CA LEU A 340 21.05 42.10 -2.33
C LEU A 340 20.92 43.54 -2.84
N GLU A 341 21.01 44.56 -1.98
CA GLU A 341 21.11 45.96 -2.42
C GLU A 341 22.44 46.25 -3.13
N VAL A 342 23.50 45.50 -2.80
CA VAL A 342 24.83 45.63 -3.40
C VAL A 342 25.10 44.46 -4.35
N PHE A 343 24.82 43.23 -3.91
CA PHE A 343 24.94 42.05 -4.75
C PHE A 343 23.83 42.05 -5.79
N THR A 344 24.13 42.53 -6.99
CA THR A 344 23.20 42.55 -8.12
C THR A 344 23.60 41.52 -9.17
N ARG A 345 22.61 41.00 -9.93
CA ARG A 345 22.82 40.04 -11.04
C ARG A 345 23.91 40.47 -12.04
N LYS A 346 24.16 41.77 -12.21
CA LYS A 346 25.16 42.31 -13.15
C LYS A 346 26.56 42.45 -12.52
N ALA A 347 26.65 43.01 -11.31
CA ALA A 347 27.92 43.31 -10.68
C ALA A 347 28.53 42.11 -9.95
N PHE A 348 27.68 41.31 -9.28
CA PHE A 348 28.08 40.18 -8.42
C PHE A 348 27.16 38.97 -8.68
N PRO A 349 27.21 38.36 -9.89
CA PRO A 349 26.26 37.32 -10.29
C PRO A 349 26.30 36.07 -9.41
N GLN A 350 27.45 35.74 -8.81
CA GLN A 350 27.61 34.56 -7.97
C GLN A 350 27.03 34.80 -6.57
N GLU A 351 27.45 35.88 -5.93
CA GLU A 351 27.01 36.29 -4.60
C GLU A 351 25.51 36.60 -4.60
N TRP A 352 25.01 37.23 -5.67
CA TRP A 352 23.57 37.44 -5.87
C TRP A 352 22.82 36.11 -5.95
N ALA A 353 23.31 35.13 -6.72
CA ALA A 353 22.64 33.84 -6.88
C ALA A 353 22.59 33.04 -5.57
N ILE A 354 23.70 32.99 -4.83
CA ILE A 354 23.78 32.30 -3.54
C ILE A 354 22.88 33.00 -2.50
N THR A 355 22.90 34.33 -2.45
CA THR A 355 22.07 35.10 -1.51
C THR A 355 20.59 34.96 -1.83
N GLN A 356 20.20 34.96 -3.11
CA GLN A 356 18.82 34.70 -3.54
C GLN A 356 18.36 33.28 -3.20
N TYR A 357 19.22 32.27 -3.37
CA TYR A 357 18.92 30.89 -2.97
C TYR A 357 18.64 30.79 -1.46
N ASN A 358 19.50 31.37 -0.62
CA ASN A 358 19.31 31.35 0.83
C ASN A 358 18.11 32.19 1.28
N LEU A 359 17.79 33.28 0.57
CA LEU A 359 16.55 34.02 0.78
C LEU A 359 15.32 33.15 0.47
N GLY A 360 15.38 32.35 -0.60
CA GLY A 360 14.36 31.33 -0.92
C GLY A 360 14.19 30.31 0.21
N GLU A 361 15.29 29.78 0.75
CA GLU A 361 15.28 28.88 1.91
C GLU A 361 14.65 29.52 3.16
N ALA A 362 14.92 30.80 3.39
CA ALA A 362 14.33 31.55 4.50
C ALA A 362 12.81 31.72 4.31
N TYR A 363 12.36 32.04 3.09
CA TYR A 363 10.93 32.13 2.78
C TYR A 363 10.21 30.77 2.90
N LEU A 364 10.84 29.68 2.44
CA LEU A 364 10.30 28.32 2.56
C LEU A 364 10.05 27.94 4.03
N LYS A 365 10.94 28.38 4.94
CA LYS A 365 10.88 28.09 6.39
C LYS A 365 10.10 29.13 7.19
N ARG A 366 9.66 30.24 6.57
CA ARG A 366 9.07 31.40 7.25
C ARG A 366 7.74 31.06 7.94
N ILE A 367 7.66 31.41 9.23
CA ILE A 367 6.51 31.11 10.10
C ILE A 367 5.45 32.23 10.04
N LEU A 368 5.87 33.49 9.92
CA LEU A 368 4.99 34.65 9.85
C LEU A 368 4.44 34.86 8.43
N GLY A 369 3.26 35.48 8.34
CA GLY A 369 2.57 35.72 7.07
C GLY A 369 1.75 34.52 6.60
N GLU A 370 1.11 34.65 5.43
CA GLU A 370 0.37 33.53 4.85
C GLU A 370 1.33 32.52 4.22
N LYS A 371 1.19 31.22 4.57
CA LYS A 371 2.03 30.15 4.03
C LYS A 371 2.04 30.13 2.49
N ALA A 372 0.89 30.43 1.88
CA ALA A 372 0.75 30.50 0.42
C ALA A 372 1.67 31.56 -0.19
N GLU A 373 1.67 32.78 0.35
CA GLU A 373 2.52 33.87 -0.12
C GLU A 373 4.02 33.57 0.07
N ASN A 374 4.37 33.00 1.23
CA ASN A 374 5.76 32.63 1.53
C ASN A 374 6.31 31.61 0.52
N LEU A 375 5.50 30.63 0.11
CA LEU A 375 5.89 29.65 -0.90
C LEU A 375 6.07 30.27 -2.28
N GLU A 376 5.23 31.22 -2.69
CA GLU A 376 5.43 31.94 -3.96
C GLU A 376 6.70 32.80 -3.95
N LEU A 377 7.02 33.43 -2.82
CA LEU A 377 8.28 34.17 -2.66
C LEU A 377 9.49 33.25 -2.77
N ALA A 378 9.44 32.06 -2.15
CA ALA A 378 10.50 31.06 -2.27
C ALA A 378 10.66 30.57 -3.72
N ILE A 379 9.55 30.20 -4.38
CA ILE A 379 9.53 29.75 -5.78
C ILE A 379 10.11 30.83 -6.70
N ALA A 380 9.70 32.10 -6.53
CA ALA A 380 10.21 33.21 -7.33
C ALA A 380 11.72 33.41 -7.12
N ALA A 381 12.21 33.31 -5.89
CA ALA A 381 13.64 33.39 -5.59
C ALA A 381 14.43 32.27 -6.30
N TYR A 382 13.96 31.02 -6.22
CA TYR A 382 14.61 29.88 -6.87
C TYR A 382 14.59 29.98 -8.41
N ILE A 383 13.47 30.35 -9.03
CA ILE A 383 13.37 30.51 -10.50
C ILE A 383 14.36 31.57 -10.99
N ASN A 384 14.44 32.71 -10.31
CA ASN A 384 15.38 33.78 -10.66
C ASN A 384 16.84 33.31 -10.64
N VAL A 385 17.19 32.42 -9.70
CA VAL A 385 18.53 31.83 -9.60
C VAL A 385 18.79 30.85 -10.74
N LEU A 386 17.82 30.00 -11.11
CA LEU A 386 17.98 28.99 -12.16
C LEU A 386 18.31 29.58 -13.54
N GLU A 387 17.83 30.79 -13.85
CA GLU A 387 18.16 31.49 -15.10
C GLU A 387 19.66 31.77 -15.27
N VAL A 388 20.43 31.80 -14.18
CA VAL A 388 21.84 32.23 -14.18
C VAL A 388 22.79 31.06 -13.89
N THR A 389 22.32 30.00 -13.23
CA THR A 389 23.20 28.97 -12.65
C THR A 389 23.54 27.82 -13.61
N ARG A 390 22.69 27.45 -14.58
CA ARG A 390 22.89 26.19 -15.37
C ARG A 390 24.24 26.09 -16.08
N SER A 391 24.78 27.19 -16.61
CA SER A 391 26.08 27.21 -17.31
C SER A 391 27.20 27.88 -16.50
N ARG A 392 26.85 28.69 -15.49
CA ARG A 392 27.80 29.57 -14.79
C ARG A 392 28.16 29.07 -13.39
N PHE A 393 27.27 28.33 -12.72
CA PHE A 393 27.40 27.84 -11.35
C PHE A 393 26.84 26.41 -11.22
N PRO A 394 27.49 25.41 -11.83
CA PRO A 394 26.96 24.05 -11.92
C PRO A 394 26.73 23.36 -10.56
N GLU A 395 27.44 23.78 -9.51
CA GLU A 395 27.31 23.23 -8.16
C GLU A 395 26.04 23.71 -7.42
N LEU A 396 25.58 24.94 -7.70
CA LEU A 396 24.40 25.54 -7.05
C LEU A 396 23.09 25.11 -7.73
N TRP A 397 23.13 24.88 -9.04
CA TRP A 397 21.95 24.53 -9.84
C TRP A 397 21.15 23.32 -9.31
N PRO A 398 21.74 22.16 -8.96
CA PRO A 398 20.97 21.03 -8.43
C PRO A 398 20.34 21.29 -7.05
N LEU A 399 21.00 22.07 -6.19
CA LEU A 399 20.46 22.42 -4.87
C LEU A 399 19.22 23.32 -4.98
N VAL A 400 19.24 24.26 -5.92
CA VAL A 400 18.10 25.13 -6.21
C VAL A 400 16.95 24.32 -6.80
N GLN A 401 17.22 23.39 -7.73
CA GLN A 401 16.22 22.48 -8.28
C GLN A 401 15.58 21.58 -7.21
N TYR A 402 16.39 21.01 -6.30
CA TYR A 402 15.89 20.22 -5.17
C TYR A 402 14.94 21.04 -4.28
N SER A 403 15.35 22.25 -3.89
CA SER A 403 14.59 23.12 -2.99
C SER A 403 13.31 23.64 -3.65
N LEU A 404 13.38 23.95 -4.95
CA LEU A 404 12.23 24.30 -5.78
C LEU A 404 11.22 23.15 -5.88
N GLY A 405 11.69 21.90 -6.02
CA GLY A 405 10.84 20.72 -6.01
C GLY A 405 10.07 20.55 -4.69
N ILE A 406 10.72 20.83 -3.56
CA ILE A 406 10.06 20.84 -2.24
C ILE A 406 9.01 21.95 -2.18
N ALA A 407 9.34 23.17 -2.61
CA ALA A 407 8.41 24.29 -2.61
C ALA A 407 7.17 24.01 -3.47
N TYR A 408 7.34 23.42 -4.66
CA TYR A 408 6.21 22.99 -5.49
C TYR A 408 5.37 21.87 -4.85
N CYS A 409 5.98 20.91 -4.17
CA CYS A 409 5.24 19.87 -3.44
C CYS A 409 4.36 20.43 -2.29
N GLU A 410 4.75 21.57 -1.72
CA GLU A 410 4.03 22.23 -0.62
C GLU A 410 3.14 23.39 -1.08
N ARG A 411 3.21 23.78 -2.36
CA ARG A 411 2.51 24.93 -2.94
C ARG A 411 1.00 24.80 -2.80
N ILE A 412 0.39 25.81 -2.17
CA ILE A 412 -1.04 25.86 -1.86
C ILE A 412 -1.84 26.44 -3.04
N LEU A 413 -1.29 27.41 -3.76
CA LEU A 413 -1.93 28.06 -4.89
C LEU A 413 -1.76 27.24 -6.19
N GLY A 414 -2.71 27.38 -7.11
CA GLY A 414 -2.74 26.63 -8.37
C GLY A 414 -3.38 25.25 -8.25
N GLU A 415 -3.40 24.50 -9.35
CA GLU A 415 -3.89 23.12 -9.33
C GLU A 415 -2.84 22.18 -8.73
N GLN A 416 -3.23 21.40 -7.71
CA GLN A 416 -2.32 20.47 -7.04
C GLN A 416 -1.66 19.47 -8.02
N ALA A 417 -2.38 19.06 -9.07
CA ALA A 417 -1.85 18.19 -10.10
C ALA A 417 -0.64 18.82 -10.82
N GLU A 418 -0.77 20.07 -11.25
CA GLU A 418 0.28 20.80 -11.96
C GLU A 418 1.49 21.05 -11.04
N ASN A 419 1.25 21.42 -9.79
CA ASN A 419 2.31 21.63 -8.80
C ASN A 419 3.16 20.36 -8.59
N ILE A 420 2.53 19.17 -8.58
CA ILE A 420 3.25 17.91 -8.43
C ILE A 420 4.06 17.55 -9.69
N GLU A 421 3.56 17.86 -10.90
CA GLU A 421 4.36 17.69 -12.12
C GLU A 421 5.57 18.63 -12.15
N GLN A 422 5.40 19.88 -11.71
CA GLN A 422 6.50 20.85 -11.58
C GLN A 422 7.54 20.37 -10.57
N ALA A 423 7.11 19.80 -9.43
CA ALA A 423 8.01 19.21 -8.46
C ALA A 423 8.80 18.01 -9.03
N ILE A 424 8.12 17.10 -9.72
CA ILE A 424 8.76 15.94 -10.39
C ILE A 424 9.78 16.43 -11.41
N GLY A 425 9.44 17.46 -12.20
CA GLY A 425 10.36 18.08 -13.15
C GLY A 425 11.59 18.68 -12.48
N ALA A 426 11.42 19.39 -11.37
CA ALA A 426 12.52 20.00 -10.62
C ALA A 426 13.44 18.94 -9.99
N PHE A 427 12.90 17.91 -9.34
CA PHE A 427 13.69 16.81 -8.80
C PHE A 427 14.42 16.02 -9.89
N SER A 428 13.76 15.74 -11.01
CA SER A 428 14.37 15.07 -12.16
C SER A 428 15.52 15.91 -12.74
N GLY A 429 15.33 17.23 -12.82
CA GLY A 429 16.38 18.17 -13.18
C GLY A 429 17.59 18.09 -12.24
N ALA A 430 17.37 18.15 -10.92
CA ALA A 430 18.44 18.01 -9.94
C ALA A 430 19.24 16.70 -10.12
N LEU A 431 18.57 15.58 -10.43
CA LEU A 431 19.16 14.27 -10.67
C LEU A 431 19.95 14.14 -12.00
N GLU A 432 19.87 15.13 -12.91
CA GLU A 432 20.78 15.18 -14.07
C GLU A 432 22.23 15.45 -13.65
N VAL A 433 22.42 16.16 -12.53
CA VAL A 433 23.73 16.58 -12.02
C VAL A 433 24.11 15.81 -10.75
N LEU A 434 23.17 15.63 -9.82
CA LEU A 434 23.37 14.79 -8.65
C LEU A 434 23.36 13.33 -9.10
N THR A 435 24.48 12.63 -8.90
CA THR A 435 24.59 11.21 -9.25
C THR A 435 25.01 10.41 -8.02
N ARG A 436 24.81 9.10 -8.02
CA ARG A 436 25.27 8.27 -6.88
C ARG A 436 26.79 8.37 -6.69
N SER A 437 27.56 8.44 -7.78
CA SER A 437 29.03 8.54 -7.74
C SER A 437 29.53 9.94 -7.36
N ALA A 438 28.75 10.98 -7.66
CA ALA A 438 29.08 12.37 -7.35
C ALA A 438 27.89 13.02 -6.65
N PHE A 439 28.05 13.36 -5.37
CA PHE A 439 26.99 13.89 -4.48
C PHE A 439 25.97 12.84 -4.00
N ALA A 440 26.46 11.72 -3.46
CA ALA A 440 25.65 10.58 -3.04
C ALA A 440 24.47 10.94 -2.10
N GLU A 441 24.70 11.79 -1.09
CA GLU A 441 23.66 12.21 -0.14
C GLU A 441 22.56 13.04 -0.82
N GLY A 442 22.93 14.10 -1.54
CA GLY A 442 21.97 14.93 -2.28
C GLY A 442 21.19 14.16 -3.34
N TRP A 443 21.84 13.17 -4.00
CA TRP A 443 21.15 12.25 -4.91
C TRP A 443 20.08 11.43 -4.17
N ALA A 444 20.42 10.84 -3.02
CA ALA A 444 19.50 10.00 -2.26
C ALA A 444 18.33 10.77 -1.63
N ASP A 445 18.58 11.97 -1.10
CA ASP A 445 17.52 12.86 -0.60
C ASP A 445 16.58 13.30 -1.72
N THR A 446 17.12 13.58 -2.91
CA THR A 446 16.31 13.94 -4.08
C THR A 446 15.46 12.76 -4.56
N GLN A 447 16.03 11.55 -4.61
CA GLN A 447 15.28 10.32 -4.91
C GLN A 447 14.15 10.07 -3.90
N TYR A 448 14.42 10.25 -2.60
CA TYR A 448 13.40 10.14 -1.56
C TYR A 448 12.24 11.14 -1.76
N LYS A 449 12.55 12.41 -2.05
CA LYS A 449 11.51 13.44 -2.29
C LYS A 449 10.76 13.19 -3.60
N LEU A 450 11.44 12.71 -4.64
CA LEU A 450 10.82 12.30 -5.90
C LEU A 450 9.83 11.15 -5.68
N GLY A 451 10.18 10.16 -4.86
CA GLY A 451 9.26 9.08 -4.48
C GLY A 451 7.99 9.59 -3.79
N ASN A 452 8.13 10.59 -2.90
CA ASN A 452 6.98 11.24 -2.26
C ASN A 452 6.08 11.95 -3.28
N ALA A 453 6.68 12.62 -4.28
CA ALA A 453 5.95 13.30 -5.34
C ALA A 453 5.17 12.30 -6.22
N TYR A 454 5.79 11.18 -6.61
CA TYR A 454 5.11 10.12 -7.37
C TYR A 454 3.96 9.48 -6.58
N LEU A 455 4.10 9.26 -5.26
CA LEU A 455 2.98 8.78 -4.44
C LEU A 455 1.80 9.76 -4.38
N LYS A 456 2.05 11.07 -4.51
CA LYS A 456 1.00 12.11 -4.51
C LYS A 456 0.45 12.42 -5.90
N ARG A 457 1.11 11.95 -6.97
CA ARG A 457 0.73 12.20 -8.36
C ARG A 457 -0.61 11.56 -8.70
N ILE A 458 -1.56 12.40 -9.10
CA ILE A 458 -2.92 11.98 -9.52
C ILE A 458 -3.07 11.81 -11.03
N LEU A 459 -2.17 12.42 -11.81
CA LEU A 459 -2.15 12.28 -13.28
C LEU A 459 -1.44 10.98 -13.71
N GLY A 460 -1.88 10.41 -14.83
CA GLY A 460 -1.34 9.15 -15.37
C GLY A 460 -1.90 7.89 -14.70
N ASP A 461 -1.32 6.74 -15.02
CA ASP A 461 -1.68 5.46 -14.40
C ASP A 461 -1.21 5.43 -12.93
N ARG A 462 -2.15 5.29 -12.00
CA ARG A 462 -1.86 5.22 -10.56
C ARG A 462 -0.93 4.05 -10.22
N ALA A 463 -1.07 2.92 -10.92
CA ALA A 463 -0.22 1.76 -10.69
C ALA A 463 1.24 2.07 -11.07
N GLU A 464 1.46 2.67 -12.25
CA GLU A 464 2.79 3.12 -12.67
C GLU A 464 3.41 4.14 -11.71
N ASN A 465 2.63 5.13 -11.25
CA ASN A 465 3.12 6.13 -10.30
C ASN A 465 3.63 5.49 -8.99
N ILE A 466 2.97 4.45 -8.49
CA ILE A 466 3.42 3.74 -7.28
C ILE A 466 4.71 2.95 -7.56
N GLU A 467 4.86 2.33 -8.73
CA GLU A 467 6.12 1.64 -9.09
C GLU A 467 7.29 2.63 -9.19
N GLN A 468 7.07 3.82 -9.77
CA GLN A 468 8.09 4.89 -9.81
C GLN A 468 8.47 5.37 -8.41
N ALA A 469 7.50 5.47 -7.50
CA ALA A 469 7.78 5.79 -6.10
C ALA A 469 8.62 4.71 -5.40
N ILE A 470 8.25 3.44 -5.58
CA ILE A 470 8.99 2.29 -5.03
C ILE A 470 10.44 2.28 -5.56
N ALA A 471 10.62 2.52 -6.87
CA ALA A 471 11.94 2.60 -7.49
C ALA A 471 12.78 3.75 -6.89
N ALA A 472 12.21 4.93 -6.75
CA ALA A 472 12.89 6.09 -6.19
C ALA A 472 13.28 5.89 -4.70
N TYR A 473 12.40 5.32 -3.87
CA TYR A 473 12.76 4.98 -2.49
C TYR A 473 13.83 3.90 -2.40
N THR A 474 13.75 2.88 -3.26
CA THR A 474 14.77 1.81 -3.30
C THR A 474 16.14 2.38 -3.69
N ALA A 475 16.16 3.30 -4.67
CA ALA A 475 17.38 4.03 -5.03
C ALA A 475 17.93 4.85 -3.87
N ALA A 476 17.08 5.59 -3.14
CA ALA A 476 17.51 6.36 -1.96
C ALA A 476 18.12 5.46 -0.87
N LEU A 477 17.60 4.24 -0.67
CA LEU A 477 18.12 3.27 0.31
C LEU A 477 19.50 2.69 -0.05
N GLU A 478 20.01 2.91 -1.27
CA GLU A 478 21.40 2.53 -1.61
C GLU A 478 22.44 3.39 -0.88
N VAL A 479 22.07 4.62 -0.49
CA VAL A 479 22.95 5.56 0.22
C VAL A 479 22.44 5.81 1.63
N HIS A 480 21.14 6.04 1.81
CA HIS A 480 20.53 6.10 3.14
C HIS A 480 20.63 4.70 3.75
N THR A 481 21.64 4.48 4.59
CA THR A 481 21.83 3.22 5.29
C THR A 481 21.59 3.43 6.78
N GLN A 482 21.26 2.35 7.50
CA GLN A 482 21.01 2.43 8.94
C GLN A 482 22.22 2.99 9.73
N THR A 483 23.45 2.75 9.27
CA THR A 483 24.67 3.19 9.96
C THR A 483 25.07 4.62 9.64
N ALA A 484 24.99 5.02 8.36
CA ALA A 484 25.40 6.36 7.94
C ALA A 484 24.28 7.41 8.14
N PHE A 485 23.03 7.04 7.86
CA PHE A 485 21.87 7.94 7.87
C PHE A 485 20.66 7.28 8.55
N PRO A 486 20.73 6.95 9.85
CA PRO A 486 19.69 6.16 10.53
C PRO A 486 18.29 6.76 10.39
N GLN A 487 18.14 8.09 10.50
CA GLN A 487 16.83 8.75 10.43
C GLN A 487 16.28 8.79 9.00
N ASN A 488 17.07 9.22 8.01
CA ASN A 488 16.66 9.24 6.60
C ASN A 488 16.35 7.81 6.13
N TRP A 489 17.15 6.82 6.52
CA TRP A 489 16.89 5.41 6.23
C TRP A 489 15.55 4.96 6.79
N ALA A 490 15.27 5.21 8.08
CA ALA A 490 14.00 4.84 8.70
C ALA A 490 12.78 5.57 8.06
N GLN A 491 12.97 6.83 7.65
CA GLN A 491 11.94 7.61 6.96
C GLN A 491 11.66 7.10 5.55
N THR A 492 12.71 6.72 4.80
CA THR A 492 12.57 6.10 3.48
C THR A 492 11.90 4.73 3.60
N GLN A 493 12.30 3.91 4.57
CA GLN A 493 11.66 2.61 4.85
C GLN A 493 10.16 2.77 5.14
N ARG A 494 9.78 3.74 5.98
CA ARG A 494 8.38 4.05 6.26
C ARG A 494 7.58 4.33 4.99
N ASN A 495 8.08 5.23 4.15
CA ASN A 495 7.35 5.66 2.96
C ASN A 495 7.33 4.56 1.87
N LEU A 496 8.38 3.74 1.81
CA LEU A 496 8.40 2.52 1.00
C LEU A 496 7.34 1.51 1.46
N GLY A 497 7.17 1.32 2.78
CA GLY A 497 6.10 0.49 3.33
C GLY A 497 4.70 1.00 2.96
N ALA A 498 4.48 2.31 3.03
CA ALA A 498 3.23 2.92 2.57
C ALA A 498 3.00 2.70 1.06
N ALA A 499 4.05 2.78 0.24
CA ALA A 499 3.97 2.51 -1.19
C ALA A 499 3.58 1.05 -1.47
N TYR A 500 4.19 0.07 -0.79
CA TYR A 500 3.83 -1.34 -0.90
C TYR A 500 2.41 -1.63 -0.42
N PHE A 501 1.95 -0.97 0.65
CA PHE A 501 0.58 -1.15 1.14
C PHE A 501 -0.46 -0.78 0.07
N HIS A 502 -0.22 0.31 -0.66
CA HIS A 502 -1.10 0.81 -1.72
C HIS A 502 -0.80 0.25 -3.12
N ARG A 503 0.23 -0.57 -3.27
CA ARG A 503 0.67 -1.10 -4.57
C ARG A 503 -0.44 -1.95 -5.22
N ILE A 504 -0.78 -1.58 -6.45
CA ILE A 504 -1.85 -2.20 -7.25
C ILE A 504 -1.33 -3.41 -8.04
N ARG A 505 -0.07 -3.35 -8.52
CA ARG A 505 0.57 -4.44 -9.27
C ARG A 505 1.19 -5.47 -8.33
N GLY A 506 1.35 -6.69 -8.84
CA GLY A 506 1.96 -7.81 -8.13
C GLY A 506 1.00 -8.54 -7.18
N ASP A 507 1.51 -9.54 -6.48
CA ASP A 507 0.76 -10.32 -5.50
C ASP A 507 0.50 -9.50 -4.22
N LYS A 508 -0.76 -9.40 -3.81
CA LYS A 508 -1.13 -8.60 -2.63
C LYS A 508 -0.51 -9.16 -1.36
N ALA A 509 -0.36 -10.48 -1.23
CA ALA A 509 0.23 -11.08 -0.04
C ALA A 509 1.71 -10.72 0.08
N GLU A 510 2.48 -10.79 -1.01
CA GLU A 510 3.87 -10.32 -1.07
C GLU A 510 4.01 -8.83 -0.75
N ASN A 511 3.11 -8.00 -1.28
CA ASN A 511 3.10 -6.58 -0.99
C ASN A 511 2.94 -6.32 0.52
N ILE A 512 2.03 -7.02 1.20
CA ILE A 512 1.83 -6.90 2.66
C ILE A 512 3.06 -7.38 3.45
N GLU A 513 3.72 -8.47 3.02
CA GLU A 513 4.99 -8.90 3.64
C GLU A 513 6.07 -7.81 3.54
N MET A 514 6.15 -7.11 2.41
CA MET A 514 7.07 -5.98 2.26
C MET A 514 6.72 -4.80 3.18
N VAL A 515 5.44 -4.55 3.48
CA VAL A 515 5.04 -3.56 4.49
C VAL A 515 5.57 -3.96 5.87
N ILE A 516 5.48 -5.23 6.24
CA ILE A 516 5.99 -5.75 7.52
C ILE A 516 7.51 -5.60 7.59
N VAL A 517 8.23 -5.98 6.54
CA VAL A 517 9.70 -5.85 6.46
C VAL A 517 10.14 -4.38 6.62
N THR A 518 9.51 -3.46 5.88
CA THR A 518 9.88 -2.04 5.92
C THR A 518 9.52 -1.37 7.25
N CYS A 519 8.36 -1.68 7.84
CA CYS A 519 7.96 -1.15 9.15
C CYS A 519 8.86 -1.69 10.28
N THR A 520 9.17 -2.99 10.27
CA THR A 520 10.08 -3.60 11.26
C THR A 520 11.50 -3.05 11.13
N ALA A 521 11.97 -2.80 9.91
CA ALA A 521 13.23 -2.11 9.66
C ALA A 521 13.23 -0.70 10.27
N ALA A 522 12.22 0.13 9.99
CA ALA A 522 12.12 1.49 10.56
C ALA A 522 12.07 1.50 12.11
N LEU A 523 11.42 0.50 12.73
CA LEU A 523 11.32 0.33 14.18
C LEU A 523 12.67 0.03 14.87
N THR A 524 13.71 -0.37 14.14
CA THR A 524 15.06 -0.51 14.70
C THR A 524 15.70 0.83 15.06
N VAL A 525 15.28 1.92 14.40
CA VAL A 525 15.75 3.29 14.66
C VAL A 525 14.70 4.07 15.45
N TYR A 526 13.44 4.03 15.02
CA TYR A 526 12.34 4.66 15.73
C TYR A 526 11.99 3.83 16.94
N THR A 527 12.57 4.16 18.10
CA THR A 527 12.22 3.54 19.39
C THR A 527 11.22 4.41 20.15
N ARG A 528 10.44 3.80 21.05
CA ARG A 528 9.44 4.53 21.87
C ARG A 528 10.06 5.69 22.67
N ASN A 529 11.31 5.56 23.12
CA ASN A 529 11.96 6.59 23.95
C ASN A 529 12.56 7.71 23.12
N ALA A 530 13.19 7.40 21.98
CA ALA A 530 13.86 8.40 21.15
C ALA A 530 12.89 9.11 20.20
N PHE A 531 11.94 8.37 19.61
CA PHE A 531 11.00 8.85 18.61
C PHE A 531 9.59 8.33 18.90
N PRO A 532 8.94 8.74 20.00
CA PRO A 532 7.67 8.18 20.46
C PRO A 532 6.57 8.23 19.39
N HIS A 533 6.45 9.35 18.68
CA HIS A 533 5.46 9.52 17.60
C HIS A 533 5.75 8.62 16.40
N ASN A 534 6.95 8.67 15.82
CA ASN A 534 7.32 7.83 14.68
C ASN A 534 7.24 6.34 15.01
N TRP A 535 7.62 5.94 16.24
CA TRP A 535 7.47 4.57 16.70
C TRP A 535 5.99 4.16 16.74
N ALA A 536 5.10 5.00 17.29
CA ALA A 536 3.67 4.72 17.35
C ALA A 536 3.02 4.65 15.95
N ASP A 537 3.42 5.52 15.02
CA ASP A 537 3.02 5.43 13.61
C ASP A 537 3.43 4.09 13.00
N MET A 538 4.67 3.64 13.25
CA MET A 538 5.15 2.37 12.69
C MET A 538 4.46 1.17 13.32
N GLN A 539 4.15 1.23 14.61
CA GLN A 539 3.30 0.21 15.24
C GLN A 539 1.90 0.17 14.61
N ASN A 540 1.30 1.32 14.30
CA ASN A 540 0.00 1.37 13.64
C ASN A 540 0.03 0.80 12.20
N ASN A 541 1.04 1.15 11.42
CA ASN A 541 1.22 0.61 10.07
C ASN A 541 1.50 -0.90 10.09
N LEU A 542 2.32 -1.35 11.05
CA LEU A 542 2.60 -2.76 11.26
C LEU A 542 1.34 -3.54 11.68
N ALA A 543 0.50 -2.96 12.53
CA ALA A 543 -0.78 -3.53 12.93
C ALA A 543 -1.72 -3.72 11.74
N ASN A 544 -1.85 -2.68 10.89
CA ASN A 544 -2.61 -2.77 9.63
C ASN A 544 -2.06 -3.89 8.73
N ALA A 545 -0.74 -3.99 8.60
CA ALA A 545 -0.12 -5.02 7.78
C ALA A 545 -0.42 -6.43 8.32
N TYR A 546 -0.33 -6.65 9.64
CA TYR A 546 -0.71 -7.93 10.24
C TYR A 546 -2.21 -8.24 10.10
N TYR A 547 -3.08 -7.24 10.25
CA TYR A 547 -4.52 -7.42 10.06
C TYR A 547 -4.89 -7.83 8.62
N TYR A 548 -4.19 -7.30 7.61
CA TYR A 548 -4.41 -7.67 6.20
C TYR A 548 -3.51 -8.80 5.71
N LYS A 549 -2.70 -9.41 6.59
CA LYS A 549 -1.78 -10.48 6.21
C LYS A 549 -2.54 -11.75 5.83
N ILE A 550 -2.31 -12.19 4.58
CA ILE A 550 -2.94 -13.37 3.97
C ILE A 550 -2.16 -14.65 4.28
N LYS A 551 -0.82 -14.56 4.35
CA LYS A 551 0.07 -15.72 4.62
C LYS A 551 0.15 -16.04 6.12
N GLY A 552 0.31 -17.32 6.44
CA GLY A 552 0.45 -17.82 7.81
C GLY A 552 -0.86 -18.08 8.54
N ASP A 553 -0.80 -18.27 9.86
CA ASP A 553 -1.97 -18.50 10.70
C ASP A 553 -2.73 -17.18 10.96
N ARG A 554 -4.04 -17.18 10.67
CA ARG A 554 -4.87 -15.98 10.81
C ARG A 554 -5.03 -15.55 12.28
N ALA A 555 -5.10 -16.49 13.21
CA ALA A 555 -5.28 -16.17 14.62
C ALA A 555 -4.03 -15.47 15.18
N GLU A 556 -2.84 -15.99 14.87
CA GLU A 556 -1.57 -15.36 15.22
C GLU A 556 -1.45 -13.95 14.61
N ASN A 557 -1.76 -13.80 13.31
CA ASN A 557 -1.69 -12.51 12.64
C ASN A 557 -2.62 -11.46 13.30
N ILE A 558 -3.84 -11.83 13.68
CA ILE A 558 -4.76 -10.91 14.37
C ILE A 558 -4.26 -10.55 15.78
N GLU A 559 -3.68 -11.50 16.53
CA GLU A 559 -3.08 -11.18 17.83
C GLU A 559 -1.87 -10.24 17.70
N MET A 560 -1.04 -10.40 16.66
CA MET A 560 0.05 -9.47 16.36
C MET A 560 -0.47 -8.08 16.02
N ALA A 561 -1.57 -7.98 15.26
CA ALA A 561 -2.22 -6.70 14.96
C ALA A 561 -2.75 -6.02 16.24
N ILE A 562 -3.46 -6.76 17.08
CA ILE A 562 -3.97 -6.29 18.39
C ILE A 562 -2.81 -5.80 19.26
N ALA A 563 -1.71 -6.55 19.32
CA ALA A 563 -0.53 -6.18 20.12
C ALA A 563 0.11 -4.88 19.61
N ALA A 564 0.25 -4.70 18.30
CA ALA A 564 0.84 -3.52 17.69
C ALA A 564 -0.05 -2.27 17.83
N TRP A 565 -1.37 -2.37 17.63
CA TRP A 565 -2.29 -1.24 17.91
C TRP A 565 -2.29 -0.86 19.38
N ASN A 566 -2.33 -1.83 20.30
CA ASN A 566 -2.20 -1.56 21.73
C ASN A 566 -0.85 -0.91 22.08
N ALA A 567 0.22 -1.23 21.35
CA ALA A 567 1.52 -0.58 21.50
C ALA A 567 1.47 0.89 21.06
N ALA A 568 0.88 1.19 19.90
CA ALA A 568 0.67 2.56 19.40
C ALA A 568 -0.17 3.41 20.38
N LEU A 569 -1.24 2.85 20.94
CA LEU A 569 -2.14 3.50 21.90
C LEU A 569 -1.49 3.82 23.26
N LYS A 570 -0.27 3.33 23.54
CA LYS A 570 0.53 3.78 24.70
C LYS A 570 1.15 5.17 24.51
N VAL A 571 1.20 5.66 23.27
CA VAL A 571 1.69 7.00 22.92
C VAL A 571 0.51 7.86 22.43
N TYR A 572 -0.31 7.32 21.55
CA TYR A 572 -1.53 7.96 21.10
C TYR A 572 -2.57 7.88 22.18
N THR A 573 -2.68 8.94 22.99
CA THR A 573 -3.71 9.08 24.03
C THR A 573 -4.76 10.08 23.59
N ARG A 574 -5.97 9.97 24.12
CA ARG A 574 -7.07 10.90 23.81
C ARG A 574 -6.72 12.37 24.06
N SER A 575 -5.89 12.68 25.05
CA SER A 575 -5.51 14.05 25.40
C SER A 575 -4.40 14.63 24.52
N THR A 576 -3.47 13.78 24.05
CA THR A 576 -2.27 14.25 23.32
C THR A 576 -2.41 14.08 21.81
N PHE A 577 -3.07 13.01 21.36
CA PHE A 577 -3.25 12.65 19.95
C PHE A 577 -4.68 12.11 19.76
N PRO A 578 -5.72 12.96 19.90
CA PRO A 578 -7.12 12.52 19.89
C PRO A 578 -7.51 11.80 18.59
N GLN A 579 -7.02 12.27 17.44
CA GLN A 579 -7.38 11.71 16.13
C GLN A 579 -6.73 10.35 15.90
N GLU A 580 -5.44 10.22 16.21
CA GLU A 580 -4.67 8.98 16.10
C GLU A 580 -5.17 7.95 17.11
N TRP A 581 -5.50 8.38 18.33
CA TRP A 581 -6.13 7.51 19.33
C TRP A 581 -7.47 6.98 18.84
N ALA A 582 -8.35 7.83 18.30
CA ALA A 582 -9.64 7.39 17.77
C ALA A 582 -9.49 6.45 16.56
N ARG A 583 -8.47 6.67 15.70
CA ARG A 583 -8.12 5.74 14.62
C ARG A 583 -7.69 4.38 15.17
N GLY A 584 -6.73 4.37 16.10
CA GLY A 584 -6.25 3.12 16.71
C GLY A 584 -7.37 2.38 17.44
N GLN A 585 -8.33 3.07 18.08
CA GLN A 585 -9.50 2.44 18.70
C GLN A 585 -10.45 1.81 17.67
N ASN A 586 -10.75 2.49 16.57
CA ASN A 586 -11.56 1.92 15.49
C ASN A 586 -10.91 0.66 14.91
N ASP A 587 -9.60 0.72 14.64
CA ASP A 587 -8.89 -0.38 14.00
C ASP A 587 -8.73 -1.58 14.96
N LEU A 588 -8.51 -1.30 16.25
CA LEU A 588 -8.54 -2.30 17.32
C LEU A 588 -9.94 -2.95 17.45
N GLY A 589 -11.01 -2.17 17.27
CA GLY A 589 -12.38 -2.68 17.22
C GLY A 589 -12.58 -3.69 16.09
N LEU A 590 -12.09 -3.39 14.88
CA LEU A 590 -12.10 -4.33 13.76
C LEU A 590 -11.28 -5.60 14.08
N ALA A 591 -10.13 -5.45 14.72
CA ALA A 591 -9.29 -6.56 15.13
C ALA A 591 -10.01 -7.53 16.08
N TYR A 592 -10.61 -7.01 17.15
CA TYR A 592 -11.37 -7.82 18.10
C TYR A 592 -12.61 -8.45 17.47
N PHE A 593 -13.26 -7.74 16.53
CA PHE A 593 -14.36 -8.32 15.77
C PHE A 593 -13.92 -9.49 14.86
N GLN A 594 -12.67 -9.52 14.38
CA GLN A 594 -12.12 -10.63 13.60
C GLN A 594 -11.34 -11.67 14.43
N ARG A 595 -11.21 -11.46 15.74
CA ARG A 595 -10.41 -12.29 16.63
C ARG A 595 -11.02 -13.69 16.78
N ILE A 596 -10.20 -14.71 16.47
CA ILE A 596 -10.55 -16.14 16.52
C ILE A 596 -10.39 -16.69 17.95
N LEU A 597 -9.37 -16.24 18.69
CA LEU A 597 -9.08 -16.69 20.05
C LEU A 597 -9.98 -16.02 21.10
N GLY A 598 -10.26 -16.74 22.19
CA GLY A 598 -11.11 -16.27 23.28
C GLY A 598 -12.61 -16.48 23.04
N GLU A 599 -13.46 -16.00 23.95
CA GLU A 599 -14.90 -16.11 23.78
C GLU A 599 -15.43 -15.06 22.79
N ARG A 600 -16.15 -15.52 21.76
CA ARG A 600 -16.72 -14.65 20.73
C ARG A 600 -17.60 -13.53 21.31
N SER A 601 -18.36 -13.84 22.35
CA SER A 601 -19.24 -12.86 23.00
C SER A 601 -18.45 -11.73 23.65
N GLU A 602 -17.30 -12.02 24.27
CA GLU A 602 -16.44 -11.03 24.90
C GLU A 602 -15.70 -10.19 23.87
N ASN A 603 -15.17 -10.82 22.82
CA ASN A 603 -14.49 -10.13 21.73
C ASN A 603 -15.39 -9.07 21.07
N ILE A 604 -16.68 -9.38 20.85
CA ILE A 604 -17.64 -8.41 20.29
C ILE A 604 -17.87 -7.23 21.26
N GLU A 605 -18.00 -7.46 22.57
CA GLU A 605 -18.20 -6.36 23.52
C GLU A 605 -16.96 -5.46 23.65
N ILE A 606 -15.76 -6.03 23.59
CA ILE A 606 -14.51 -5.25 23.55
C ILE A 606 -14.48 -4.38 22.29
N ALA A 607 -14.87 -4.94 21.15
CA ALA A 607 -14.91 -4.21 19.90
C ALA A 607 -15.97 -3.09 19.89
N ILE A 608 -17.16 -3.32 20.46
CA ILE A 608 -18.19 -2.28 20.69
C ILE A 608 -17.63 -1.15 21.56
N ALA A 609 -16.90 -1.48 22.64
CA ALA A 609 -16.30 -0.49 23.51
C ALA A 609 -15.23 0.35 22.78
N ALA A 610 -14.41 -0.27 21.94
CA ALA A 610 -13.39 0.41 21.15
C ALA A 610 -14.00 1.38 20.12
N PHE A 611 -15.01 0.94 19.36
CA PHE A 611 -15.73 1.84 18.43
C PHE A 611 -16.45 2.97 19.16
N SER A 612 -17.09 2.68 20.30
CA SER A 612 -17.75 3.69 21.13
C SER A 612 -16.74 4.74 21.62
N GLY A 613 -15.55 4.31 22.05
CA GLY A 613 -14.46 5.20 22.41
C GLY A 613 -13.99 6.09 21.25
N ALA A 614 -13.83 5.52 20.05
CA ALA A 614 -13.47 6.29 18.86
C ALA A 614 -14.51 7.38 18.51
N LEU A 615 -15.80 7.09 18.70
CA LEU A 615 -16.92 8.02 18.47
C LEU A 615 -16.97 9.19 19.47
N GLU A 616 -16.25 9.11 20.60
CA GLU A 616 -16.14 10.25 21.53
C GLU A 616 -15.25 11.38 20.99
N VAL A 617 -14.47 11.11 19.93
CA VAL A 617 -13.64 12.10 19.23
C VAL A 617 -14.15 12.32 17.81
N ARG A 618 -14.46 11.24 17.08
CA ARG A 618 -15.03 11.28 15.75
C ARG A 618 -16.52 11.61 15.88
N THR A 619 -16.90 12.86 15.62
CA THR A 619 -18.32 13.27 15.64
C THR A 619 -18.79 13.62 14.24
N CYS A 620 -20.10 13.63 14.01
CA CYS A 620 -20.70 14.05 12.74
C CYS A 620 -20.39 15.51 12.35
N THR A 621 -19.86 16.34 13.27
CA THR A 621 -19.52 17.74 13.00
C THR A 621 -18.03 17.96 12.77
N SER A 622 -17.17 17.26 13.51
CA SER A 622 -15.71 17.44 13.46
C SER A 622 -15.03 16.49 12.46
N PHE A 623 -15.59 15.29 12.25
CA PHE A 623 -15.03 14.23 11.41
C PHE A 623 -16.15 13.39 10.77
N PRO A 624 -17.02 13.99 9.93
CA PRO A 624 -18.24 13.33 9.45
C PRO A 624 -17.96 12.02 8.71
N GLU A 625 -16.88 11.98 7.93
CA GLU A 625 -16.45 10.79 7.17
C GLU A 625 -16.02 9.66 8.11
N GLN A 626 -15.06 9.93 9.00
CA GLN A 626 -14.54 8.91 9.91
C GLN A 626 -15.59 8.49 10.95
N TRP A 627 -16.48 9.40 11.34
CA TRP A 627 -17.64 9.09 12.18
C TRP A 627 -18.58 8.12 11.46
N ALA A 628 -18.90 8.34 10.18
CA ALA A 628 -19.73 7.45 9.38
C ALA A 628 -19.13 6.04 9.28
N ASP A 629 -17.82 5.92 9.00
CA ASP A 629 -17.13 4.64 8.93
C ASP A 629 -17.15 3.89 10.28
N THR A 630 -16.91 4.61 11.38
CA THR A 630 -16.92 4.04 12.74
C THR A 630 -18.33 3.58 13.14
N GLN A 631 -19.37 4.35 12.80
CA GLN A 631 -20.78 3.98 13.01
C GLN A 631 -21.18 2.77 12.16
N ASN A 632 -20.74 2.70 10.91
CA ASN A 632 -20.98 1.57 10.03
C ASN A 632 -20.39 0.27 10.62
N ASN A 633 -19.15 0.33 11.12
CA ASN A 633 -18.53 -0.80 11.80
C ASN A 633 -19.29 -1.18 13.07
N LEU A 634 -19.72 -0.20 13.88
CA LEU A 634 -20.50 -0.44 15.08
C LEU A 634 -21.85 -1.10 14.77
N GLY A 635 -22.56 -0.65 13.73
CA GLY A 635 -23.79 -1.27 13.26
C GLY A 635 -23.59 -2.74 12.86
N ASN A 636 -22.50 -3.03 12.14
CA ASN A 636 -22.16 -4.41 11.74
C ASN A 636 -21.95 -5.32 12.96
N LEU A 637 -21.33 -4.79 14.03
CA LEU A 637 -21.15 -5.51 15.29
C LEU A 637 -22.47 -5.76 16.01
N TYR A 638 -23.35 -4.77 16.08
CA TYR A 638 -24.66 -4.95 16.70
C TYR A 638 -25.48 -6.03 15.97
N CYS A 639 -25.38 -6.11 14.64
CA CYS A 639 -25.99 -7.20 13.90
C CYS A 639 -25.45 -8.60 14.27
N GLU A 640 -24.21 -8.72 14.75
CA GLU A 640 -23.56 -9.98 15.16
C GLU A 640 -23.57 -10.20 16.69
N ARG A 641 -24.12 -9.25 17.45
CA ARG A 641 -24.01 -9.24 18.91
C ARG A 641 -24.79 -10.38 19.54
N ILE A 642 -24.08 -11.22 20.29
CA ILE A 642 -24.61 -12.43 20.94
C ILE A 642 -25.38 -12.08 22.23
N ARG A 643 -24.94 -11.05 22.96
CA ARG A 643 -25.58 -10.63 24.22
C ARG A 643 -26.81 -9.75 23.97
N GLY A 644 -27.84 -9.92 24.79
CA GLY A 644 -29.10 -9.17 24.68
C GLY A 644 -30.10 -9.79 23.70
N ASP A 645 -31.20 -9.09 23.47
CA ASP A 645 -32.20 -9.53 22.49
C ASP A 645 -31.72 -9.26 21.06
N LYS A 646 -31.76 -10.30 20.20
CA LYS A 646 -31.25 -10.21 18.83
C LYS A 646 -32.04 -9.21 17.98
N ALA A 647 -33.36 -9.12 18.17
CA ALA A 647 -34.18 -8.19 17.40
C ALA A 647 -33.89 -6.74 17.81
N GLU A 648 -33.72 -6.46 19.10
CA GLU A 648 -33.29 -5.14 19.59
C GLU A 648 -31.90 -4.75 19.08
N ASN A 649 -30.93 -5.66 19.14
CA ASN A 649 -29.58 -5.40 18.63
C ASN A 649 -29.59 -5.00 17.14
N ILE A 650 -30.45 -5.62 16.32
CA ILE A 650 -30.52 -5.31 14.89
C ILE A 650 -31.23 -3.98 14.63
N GLU A 651 -32.25 -3.64 15.42
CA GLU A 651 -32.87 -2.31 15.34
C GLU A 651 -31.89 -1.20 15.79
N ILE A 652 -30.98 -1.48 16.73
CA ILE A 652 -29.87 -0.57 17.06
C ILE A 652 -28.94 -0.40 15.85
N ALA A 653 -28.57 -1.48 15.17
CA ALA A 653 -27.75 -1.40 13.96
C ALA A 653 -28.42 -0.55 12.86
N ILE A 654 -29.70 -0.80 12.59
CA ILE A 654 -30.50 0.00 11.64
C ILE A 654 -30.55 1.47 12.06
N ALA A 655 -30.71 1.76 13.36
CA ALA A 655 -30.66 3.12 13.89
C ALA A 655 -29.29 3.79 13.65
N THR A 656 -28.18 3.06 13.83
CA THR A 656 -26.84 3.59 13.55
C THR A 656 -26.64 3.92 12.07
N TYR A 657 -27.06 3.03 11.16
CA TYR A 657 -26.97 3.29 9.71
C TYR A 657 -27.86 4.45 9.27
N THR A 658 -29.09 4.52 9.76
CA THR A 658 -30.01 5.62 9.43
C THR A 658 -29.51 6.97 9.94
N ALA A 659 -28.86 7.01 11.11
CA ALA A 659 -28.19 8.21 11.60
C ALA A 659 -27.06 8.66 10.65
N VAL A 660 -26.26 7.72 10.13
CA VAL A 660 -25.21 8.02 9.15
C VAL A 660 -25.81 8.56 7.84
N LEU A 661 -26.90 7.95 7.34
CA LEU A 661 -27.60 8.41 6.14
C LEU A 661 -28.27 9.80 6.30
N GLY A 662 -28.48 10.26 7.54
CA GLY A 662 -28.91 11.63 7.81
C GLY A 662 -27.81 12.68 7.55
N VAL A 663 -26.54 12.27 7.57
CA VAL A 663 -25.36 13.14 7.36
C VAL A 663 -24.76 12.91 5.97
N CYS A 664 -24.58 11.65 5.58
CA CYS A 664 -24.02 11.24 4.29
C CYS A 664 -25.14 10.98 3.27
N ASN A 665 -25.03 11.56 2.09
CA ASN A 665 -25.98 11.42 0.99
C ASN A 665 -25.26 11.29 -0.37
N ARG A 666 -26.01 11.12 -1.46
CA ARG A 666 -25.44 10.95 -2.82
C ARG A 666 -24.54 12.10 -3.29
N THR A 667 -24.71 13.30 -2.75
CA THR A 667 -23.91 14.48 -3.10
C THR A 667 -22.84 14.81 -2.07
N SER A 668 -23.09 14.49 -0.80
CA SER A 668 -22.19 14.76 0.32
C SER A 668 -21.73 13.43 0.92
N PHE A 669 -20.46 13.08 0.72
CA PHE A 669 -19.88 11.78 1.13
C PHE A 669 -20.53 10.59 0.39
N PRO A 670 -20.47 10.55 -0.95
CA PRO A 670 -21.14 9.52 -1.75
C PRO A 670 -20.63 8.10 -1.45
N GLU A 671 -19.36 7.95 -1.11
CA GLU A 671 -18.76 6.66 -0.77
C GLU A 671 -19.30 6.12 0.56
N GLN A 672 -19.30 6.95 1.60
CA GLN A 672 -19.82 6.58 2.92
C GLN A 672 -21.33 6.33 2.84
N TRP A 673 -22.06 7.11 2.04
CA TRP A 673 -23.48 6.86 1.76
C TRP A 673 -23.70 5.48 1.14
N ALA A 674 -22.92 5.11 0.10
CA ALA A 674 -23.03 3.81 -0.55
C ALA A 674 -22.70 2.65 0.39
N ASN A 675 -21.62 2.77 1.17
CA ASN A 675 -21.23 1.77 2.19
C ASN A 675 -22.35 1.57 3.23
N THR A 676 -22.94 2.67 3.70
CA THR A 676 -24.00 2.63 4.70
C THR A 676 -25.27 1.99 4.15
N GLN A 677 -25.66 2.32 2.91
CA GLN A 677 -26.79 1.69 2.23
C GLN A 677 -26.56 0.18 2.05
N ASN A 678 -25.35 -0.24 1.71
CA ASN A 678 -25.01 -1.66 1.58
C ASN A 678 -25.14 -2.40 2.93
N ASN A 679 -24.59 -1.83 4.01
CA ASN A 679 -24.70 -2.43 5.33
C ASN A 679 -26.16 -2.44 5.85
N LEU A 680 -26.92 -1.38 5.56
CA LEU A 680 -28.34 -1.31 5.88
C LEU A 680 -29.13 -2.39 5.14
N GLY A 681 -28.90 -2.55 3.84
CA GLY A 681 -29.50 -3.62 3.04
C GLY A 681 -29.21 -5.00 3.61
N SER A 682 -27.97 -5.26 4.02
CA SER A 682 -27.59 -6.57 4.62
C SER A 682 -28.29 -6.81 5.97
N ALA A 683 -28.45 -5.76 6.78
CA ALA A 683 -29.20 -5.86 8.04
C ALA A 683 -30.68 -6.18 7.82
N TYR A 684 -31.30 -5.62 6.78
CA TYR A 684 -32.67 -5.97 6.40
C TYR A 684 -32.78 -7.38 5.83
N LEU A 685 -31.84 -7.80 4.96
CA LEU A 685 -31.90 -9.06 4.24
C LEU A 685 -31.86 -10.28 5.18
N ASP A 686 -30.82 -10.38 6.00
CA ASP A 686 -30.50 -11.63 6.70
C ASP A 686 -30.87 -11.61 8.18
N ARG A 687 -31.08 -10.42 8.75
CA ARG A 687 -30.95 -10.24 10.19
C ARG A 687 -32.25 -9.73 10.81
N ARG A 688 -32.94 -8.77 10.19
CA ARG A 688 -34.12 -8.15 10.80
C ARG A 688 -35.25 -9.16 11.06
N ILE A 689 -35.46 -9.45 12.34
CA ILE A 689 -36.48 -10.39 12.83
C ILE A 689 -37.88 -9.74 12.85
N LYS A 690 -37.96 -8.42 13.02
CA LYS A 690 -39.23 -7.68 13.04
C LYS A 690 -39.77 -7.45 11.62
N GLY A 691 -41.09 -7.55 11.47
CA GLY A 691 -41.79 -7.33 10.19
C GLY A 691 -41.90 -8.60 9.34
N ASP A 692 -42.48 -8.44 8.14
CA ASP A 692 -42.55 -9.50 7.15
C ASP A 692 -41.19 -9.72 6.48
N LYS A 693 -40.68 -10.96 6.44
CA LYS A 693 -39.37 -11.28 5.85
C LYS A 693 -39.32 -10.90 4.37
N ALA A 694 -40.41 -11.10 3.63
CA ALA A 694 -40.45 -10.74 2.21
C ALA A 694 -40.37 -9.22 2.02
N GLU A 695 -41.04 -8.44 2.85
CA GLU A 695 -40.91 -6.97 2.84
C GLU A 695 -39.49 -6.50 3.18
N ASN A 696 -38.84 -7.10 4.18
CA ASN A 696 -37.46 -6.77 4.53
C ASN A 696 -36.49 -7.04 3.36
N ILE A 697 -36.64 -8.15 2.63
CA ILE A 697 -35.82 -8.44 1.44
C ILE A 697 -36.05 -7.40 0.34
N GLU A 698 -37.29 -6.96 0.10
CA GLU A 698 -37.57 -5.92 -0.89
C GLU A 698 -36.97 -4.56 -0.50
N ILE A 699 -36.93 -4.23 0.80
CA ILE A 699 -36.21 -3.04 1.30
C ILE A 699 -34.72 -3.17 1.00
N ALA A 700 -34.12 -4.33 1.27
CA ALA A 700 -32.71 -4.57 0.97
C ALA A 700 -32.40 -4.39 -0.52
N ILE A 701 -33.18 -5.03 -1.40
CA ILE A 701 -33.06 -4.89 -2.85
C ILE A 701 -33.17 -3.41 -3.25
N ALA A 702 -34.15 -2.68 -2.73
CA ALA A 702 -34.33 -1.25 -3.03
C ALA A 702 -33.12 -0.42 -2.60
N THR A 703 -32.52 -0.69 -1.44
CA THR A 703 -31.29 0.02 -0.99
C THR A 703 -30.11 -0.24 -1.92
N TYR A 704 -29.87 -1.49 -2.31
CA TYR A 704 -28.78 -1.85 -3.24
C TYR A 704 -29.01 -1.25 -4.64
N THR A 705 -30.22 -1.34 -5.19
CA THR A 705 -30.56 -0.72 -6.48
C THR A 705 -30.39 0.81 -6.43
N ALA A 706 -30.74 1.45 -5.30
CA ALA A 706 -30.54 2.87 -5.12
C ALA A 706 -29.05 3.26 -5.16
N VAL A 707 -28.15 2.43 -4.66
CA VAL A 707 -26.69 2.63 -4.75
C VAL A 707 -26.22 2.47 -6.21
N LEU A 708 -26.62 1.40 -6.90
CA LEU A 708 -26.22 1.16 -8.30
C LEU A 708 -26.67 2.27 -9.27
N ASN A 709 -27.78 2.95 -8.97
CA ASN A 709 -28.24 4.11 -9.74
C ASN A 709 -27.39 5.38 -9.55
N GLY A 710 -26.59 5.47 -8.48
CA GLY A 710 -25.78 6.65 -8.15
C GLY A 710 -24.27 6.42 -8.19
N CYS A 711 -23.83 5.19 -7.91
CA CYS A 711 -22.44 4.76 -7.97
C CYS A 711 -22.27 3.85 -9.17
N ASN A 712 -21.54 4.29 -10.20
CA ASN A 712 -21.22 3.46 -11.37
C ASN A 712 -19.79 2.89 -11.29
N ARG A 713 -19.55 1.81 -12.03
CA ARG A 713 -18.28 1.05 -12.05
C ARG A 713 -17.04 1.91 -12.32
N ASN A 714 -17.16 2.96 -13.12
CA ASN A 714 -16.00 3.78 -13.51
C ASN A 714 -15.55 4.75 -12.41
N VAL A 715 -16.47 5.16 -11.54
CA VAL A 715 -16.17 6.11 -10.46
C VAL A 715 -15.84 5.39 -9.15
N PHE A 716 -16.59 4.33 -8.81
CA PHE A 716 -16.40 3.56 -7.58
C PHE A 716 -16.45 2.05 -7.85
N PRO A 717 -15.43 1.47 -8.53
CA PRO A 717 -15.47 0.08 -9.00
C PRO A 717 -15.70 -0.93 -7.88
N GLU A 718 -14.96 -0.81 -6.77
CA GLU A 718 -15.07 -1.73 -5.64
C GLU A 718 -16.45 -1.68 -4.98
N LYS A 719 -17.00 -0.48 -4.75
CA LYS A 719 -18.30 -0.33 -4.07
C LYS A 719 -19.45 -0.76 -4.97
N TRP A 720 -19.35 -0.46 -6.26
CA TRP A 720 -20.29 -0.96 -7.24
C TRP A 720 -20.29 -2.49 -7.26
N ALA A 721 -19.11 -3.13 -7.30
CA ALA A 721 -19.00 -4.60 -7.29
C ALA A 721 -19.50 -5.23 -5.97
N MET A 722 -19.21 -4.61 -4.82
CA MET A 722 -19.76 -5.05 -3.53
C MET A 722 -21.29 -4.97 -3.50
N THR A 723 -21.85 -3.91 -4.08
CA THR A 723 -23.30 -3.73 -4.17
C THR A 723 -23.92 -4.79 -5.07
N GLN A 724 -23.29 -5.10 -6.20
CA GLN A 724 -23.72 -6.18 -7.10
C GLN A 724 -23.65 -7.56 -6.42
N TYR A 725 -22.58 -7.83 -5.68
CA TYR A 725 -22.43 -9.04 -4.87
C TYR A 725 -23.57 -9.19 -3.85
N ASN A 726 -23.85 -8.13 -3.08
CA ASN A 726 -24.92 -8.12 -2.09
C ASN A 726 -26.32 -8.22 -2.71
N LEU A 727 -26.52 -7.57 -3.87
CA LEU A 727 -27.75 -7.66 -4.64
C LEU A 727 -27.98 -9.10 -5.14
N GLY A 728 -26.93 -9.76 -5.60
CA GLY A 728 -26.97 -11.16 -6.01
C GLY A 728 -27.43 -12.07 -4.87
N GLY A 729 -26.86 -11.93 -3.68
CA GLY A 729 -27.33 -12.61 -2.47
C GLY A 729 -28.80 -12.33 -2.16
N ALA A 730 -29.22 -11.06 -2.25
CA ALA A 730 -30.60 -10.67 -1.98
C ALA A 730 -31.62 -11.30 -2.93
N TYR A 731 -31.29 -11.44 -4.21
CA TYR A 731 -32.13 -12.13 -5.18
C TYR A 731 -32.17 -13.64 -4.99
N LEU A 732 -31.08 -14.26 -4.48
CA LEU A 732 -31.10 -15.69 -4.12
C LEU A 732 -32.07 -15.98 -2.98
N ASP A 733 -32.20 -15.07 -2.02
CA ASP A 733 -33.10 -15.20 -0.88
C ASP A 733 -34.52 -14.62 -1.11
N ARG A 734 -34.75 -13.99 -2.27
CA ARG A 734 -36.00 -13.29 -2.57
C ARG A 734 -37.19 -14.24 -2.68
N ILE A 735 -38.17 -14.01 -1.79
CA ILE A 735 -39.40 -14.81 -1.68
C ILE A 735 -40.43 -14.44 -2.75
N ARG A 736 -40.49 -13.15 -3.16
CA ARG A 736 -41.47 -12.65 -4.15
C ARG A 736 -40.97 -12.85 -5.58
N GLY A 737 -41.91 -12.98 -6.52
CA GLY A 737 -41.63 -13.13 -7.95
C GLY A 737 -41.39 -14.58 -8.38
N ASP A 738 -41.01 -14.76 -9.64
CA ASP A 738 -40.64 -16.07 -10.17
C ASP A 738 -39.25 -16.48 -9.69
N ARG A 739 -39.14 -17.68 -9.10
CA ARG A 739 -37.89 -18.17 -8.53
C ARG A 739 -36.80 -18.34 -9.59
N ALA A 740 -37.16 -18.81 -10.79
CA ALA A 740 -36.18 -19.00 -11.85
C ALA A 740 -35.62 -17.65 -12.31
N GLU A 741 -36.47 -16.64 -12.47
CA GLU A 741 -36.04 -15.27 -12.80
C GLU A 741 -35.15 -14.66 -11.71
N ASN A 742 -35.51 -14.82 -10.42
CA ASN A 742 -34.69 -14.32 -9.31
C ASN A 742 -33.26 -14.92 -9.34
N VAL A 743 -33.12 -16.22 -9.59
CA VAL A 743 -31.78 -16.85 -9.70
C VAL A 743 -30.99 -16.31 -10.89
N GLU A 744 -31.62 -16.06 -12.06
CA GLU A 744 -30.91 -15.47 -13.20
C GLU A 744 -30.43 -14.04 -12.91
N ILE A 745 -31.25 -13.23 -12.21
CA ILE A 745 -30.83 -11.88 -11.79
C ILE A 745 -29.65 -11.96 -10.82
N ALA A 746 -29.68 -12.93 -9.89
CA ALA A 746 -28.58 -13.14 -8.96
C ALA A 746 -27.28 -13.52 -9.68
N ILE A 747 -27.34 -14.46 -10.62
CA ILE A 747 -26.17 -14.87 -11.43
C ILE A 747 -25.61 -13.68 -12.20
N ALA A 748 -26.48 -12.88 -12.82
CA ALA A 748 -26.06 -11.68 -13.55
C ALA A 748 -25.35 -10.68 -12.64
N ALA A 749 -25.93 -10.36 -11.47
CA ALA A 749 -25.31 -9.43 -10.52
C ALA A 749 -23.96 -9.95 -9.99
N LEU A 750 -23.86 -11.24 -9.65
CA LEU A 750 -22.61 -11.84 -9.19
C LEU A 750 -21.53 -11.88 -10.30
N SER A 751 -21.93 -12.12 -11.55
CA SER A 751 -21.02 -12.06 -12.71
C SER A 751 -20.49 -10.66 -12.96
N GLU A 752 -21.34 -9.63 -12.83
CA GLU A 752 -20.94 -8.23 -12.91
C GLU A 752 -19.93 -7.86 -11.79
N ALA A 753 -20.14 -8.35 -10.57
CA ALA A 753 -19.20 -8.15 -9.47
C ALA A 753 -17.81 -8.74 -9.75
N MET A 754 -17.75 -9.90 -10.43
CA MET A 754 -16.50 -10.56 -10.80
C MET A 754 -15.66 -9.80 -11.83
N GLU A 755 -16.25 -8.85 -12.57
CA GLU A 755 -15.46 -8.03 -13.50
C GLU A 755 -14.54 -7.02 -12.79
N VAL A 756 -14.73 -6.83 -11.48
CA VAL A 756 -13.88 -6.00 -10.61
C VAL A 756 -13.17 -6.87 -9.58
N PHE A 757 -13.91 -7.73 -8.89
CA PHE A 757 -13.34 -8.66 -7.93
C PHE A 757 -12.64 -9.79 -8.66
N THR A 758 -11.34 -9.63 -8.94
CA THR A 758 -10.49 -10.68 -9.52
C THR A 758 -9.66 -11.35 -8.44
N CYS A 759 -9.26 -12.62 -8.65
CA CYS A 759 -8.45 -13.37 -7.68
C CYS A 759 -7.15 -12.64 -7.27
N ASN A 760 -6.50 -11.94 -8.20
CA ASN A 760 -5.26 -11.22 -7.92
C ASN A 760 -5.48 -9.90 -7.15
N ALA A 761 -6.52 -9.14 -7.49
CA ALA A 761 -6.75 -7.81 -6.92
C ALA A 761 -7.55 -7.87 -5.60
N PHE A 762 -8.54 -8.75 -5.54
CA PHE A 762 -9.47 -8.90 -4.42
C PHE A 762 -9.75 -10.38 -4.13
N PRO A 763 -8.74 -11.16 -3.68
CA PRO A 763 -8.86 -12.62 -3.53
C PRO A 763 -10.06 -13.05 -2.68
N GLU A 764 -10.27 -12.39 -1.54
CA GLU A 764 -11.37 -12.70 -0.62
C GLU A 764 -12.75 -12.40 -1.24
N ASN A 765 -12.93 -11.22 -1.83
CA ASN A 765 -14.19 -10.84 -2.46
C ASN A 765 -14.50 -11.69 -3.70
N TRP A 766 -13.46 -12.02 -4.49
CA TRP A 766 -13.61 -12.93 -5.63
C TRP A 766 -14.05 -14.32 -5.17
N ALA A 767 -13.41 -14.89 -4.14
CA ALA A 767 -13.78 -16.19 -3.61
C ALA A 767 -15.19 -16.21 -2.97
N ASN A 768 -15.61 -15.13 -2.29
CA ASN A 768 -16.98 -14.99 -1.80
C ASN A 768 -17.99 -14.92 -2.95
N THR A 769 -17.65 -14.24 -4.05
CA THR A 769 -18.52 -14.13 -5.23
C THR A 769 -18.61 -15.48 -5.95
N GLN A 770 -17.51 -16.21 -6.07
CA GLN A 770 -17.48 -17.58 -6.59
C GLN A 770 -18.30 -18.54 -5.72
N HIS A 771 -18.21 -18.45 -4.40
CA HIS A 771 -19.05 -19.23 -3.48
C HIS A 771 -20.55 -18.98 -3.74
N ASN A 772 -20.97 -17.72 -3.84
CA ASN A 772 -22.37 -17.37 -4.10
C ASN A 772 -22.82 -17.78 -5.50
N LEU A 773 -21.95 -17.72 -6.52
CA LEU A 773 -22.23 -18.27 -7.85
C LEU A 773 -22.40 -19.79 -7.79
N GLY A 774 -21.55 -20.49 -7.04
CA GLY A 774 -21.69 -21.93 -6.80
C GLY A 774 -23.08 -22.26 -6.25
N PHE A 775 -23.54 -21.48 -5.27
CA PHE A 775 -24.89 -21.63 -4.71
C PHE A 775 -25.98 -21.30 -5.73
N ALA A 776 -25.82 -20.22 -6.49
CA ALA A 776 -26.78 -19.81 -7.52
C ALA A 776 -26.97 -20.86 -8.61
N TYR A 777 -25.87 -21.40 -9.15
CA TYR A 777 -25.90 -22.44 -10.16
C TYR A 777 -26.44 -23.77 -9.62
N HIS A 778 -26.14 -24.13 -8.36
CA HIS A 778 -26.77 -25.29 -7.71
C HIS A 778 -28.29 -25.16 -7.62
N LYS A 779 -28.81 -23.95 -7.40
CA LYS A 779 -30.26 -23.67 -7.30
C LYS A 779 -30.91 -23.30 -8.64
N ARG A 780 -30.15 -23.25 -9.74
CA ARG A 780 -30.64 -22.77 -11.03
C ARG A 780 -31.57 -23.79 -11.70
N ILE A 781 -32.80 -23.33 -12.00
CA ILE A 781 -33.86 -24.15 -12.60
C ILE A 781 -33.73 -24.20 -14.14
N ARG A 782 -33.23 -23.12 -14.76
CA ARG A 782 -33.06 -23.02 -16.22
C ARG A 782 -31.74 -23.65 -16.67
N GLY A 783 -31.71 -24.10 -17.93
CA GLY A 783 -30.53 -24.74 -18.53
C GLY A 783 -30.44 -26.24 -18.25
N ASP A 784 -29.34 -26.85 -18.67
CA ASP A 784 -29.07 -28.26 -18.39
C ASP A 784 -28.63 -28.43 -16.92
N LYS A 785 -29.30 -29.33 -16.18
CA LYS A 785 -29.03 -29.55 -14.77
C LYS A 785 -27.61 -30.08 -14.53
N THR A 786 -27.08 -30.90 -15.44
CA THR A 786 -25.72 -31.45 -15.34
C THR A 786 -24.71 -30.32 -15.48
N GLU A 787 -24.88 -29.47 -16.48
CA GLU A 787 -24.00 -28.30 -16.70
C GLU A 787 -24.02 -27.34 -15.51
N ASN A 788 -25.22 -27.03 -14.98
CA ASN A 788 -25.36 -26.17 -13.80
C ASN A 788 -24.62 -26.74 -12.58
N ILE A 789 -24.69 -28.05 -12.33
CA ILE A 789 -23.97 -28.70 -11.22
C ILE A 789 -22.46 -28.64 -11.41
N GLU A 790 -21.95 -28.89 -12.63
CA GLU A 790 -20.51 -28.81 -12.90
C GLU A 790 -19.98 -27.37 -12.76
N ILE A 791 -20.74 -26.35 -13.19
CA ILE A 791 -20.40 -24.94 -12.97
C ILE A 791 -20.38 -24.63 -11.46
N ALA A 792 -21.34 -25.15 -10.69
CA ALA A 792 -21.38 -24.96 -9.25
C ALA A 792 -20.14 -25.56 -8.55
N ILE A 793 -19.75 -26.78 -8.93
CA ILE A 793 -18.53 -27.45 -8.43
C ILE A 793 -17.29 -26.62 -8.79
N ALA A 794 -17.18 -26.14 -10.03
CA ALA A 794 -16.06 -25.32 -10.47
C ALA A 794 -15.95 -24.01 -9.67
N ALA A 795 -17.07 -23.33 -9.44
CA ALA A 795 -17.10 -22.08 -8.66
C ALA A 795 -16.71 -22.30 -7.20
N TYR A 796 -17.23 -23.35 -6.54
CA TYR A 796 -16.82 -23.69 -5.18
C TYR A 796 -15.35 -24.11 -5.09
N THR A 797 -14.85 -24.88 -6.06
CA THR A 797 -13.44 -25.28 -6.13
C THR A 797 -12.53 -24.06 -6.29
N ALA A 798 -12.90 -23.12 -7.15
CA ALA A 798 -12.20 -21.85 -7.33
C ALA A 798 -12.19 -21.02 -6.03
N ALA A 799 -13.32 -20.96 -5.30
CA ALA A 799 -13.36 -20.29 -4.00
C ALA A 799 -12.40 -20.95 -2.97
N LEU A 800 -12.26 -22.28 -2.99
CA LEU A 800 -11.37 -23.04 -2.11
C LEU A 800 -9.87 -22.86 -2.43
N GLU A 801 -9.50 -22.31 -3.60
CA GLU A 801 -8.11 -21.94 -3.89
C GLU A 801 -7.62 -20.80 -2.97
N VAL A 802 -8.54 -19.88 -2.63
CA VAL A 802 -8.28 -18.76 -1.71
C VAL A 802 -8.70 -19.11 -0.28
N PHE A 803 -9.91 -19.65 -0.12
CA PHE A 803 -10.42 -20.08 1.17
C PHE A 803 -9.75 -21.38 1.56
N THR A 804 -8.64 -21.29 2.28
CA THR A 804 -8.00 -22.46 2.89
C THR A 804 -8.42 -22.59 4.35
N ARG A 805 -8.32 -23.81 4.89
CA ARG A 805 -8.59 -24.12 6.29
C ARG A 805 -7.85 -23.20 7.28
N ASN A 806 -6.64 -22.74 6.93
CA ASN A 806 -5.81 -21.91 7.81
C ASN A 806 -6.05 -20.41 7.61
N ALA A 807 -6.24 -19.94 6.37
CA ALA A 807 -6.41 -18.52 6.09
C ALA A 807 -7.84 -18.02 6.34
N PHE A 808 -8.85 -18.81 5.93
CA PHE A 808 -10.26 -18.46 6.02
C PHE A 808 -11.11 -19.65 6.53
N PRO A 809 -10.90 -20.13 7.77
CA PRO A 809 -11.51 -21.37 8.26
C PRO A 809 -13.04 -21.41 8.15
N LYS A 810 -13.70 -20.28 8.44
CA LYS A 810 -15.17 -20.16 8.36
C LYS A 810 -15.67 -20.28 6.92
N ASN A 811 -15.12 -19.49 6.00
CA ASN A 811 -15.51 -19.49 4.60
C ASN A 811 -15.16 -20.82 3.92
N TRP A 812 -14.01 -21.41 4.25
CA TRP A 812 -13.61 -22.74 3.80
C TRP A 812 -14.63 -23.81 4.23
N ALA A 813 -14.99 -23.86 5.52
CA ALA A 813 -15.95 -24.83 6.01
C ALA A 813 -17.36 -24.65 5.40
N ASP A 814 -17.82 -23.41 5.21
CA ASP A 814 -19.11 -23.14 4.56
C ASP A 814 -19.10 -23.59 3.09
N THR A 815 -18.00 -23.33 2.40
CA THR A 815 -17.79 -23.73 1.01
C THR A 815 -17.70 -25.25 0.88
N GLN A 816 -17.00 -25.93 1.78
CA GLN A 816 -16.91 -27.39 1.82
C GLN A 816 -18.29 -28.04 2.09
N ASN A 817 -19.05 -27.51 3.05
CA ASN A 817 -20.40 -28.00 3.33
C ASN A 817 -21.31 -27.88 2.10
N ASN A 818 -21.30 -26.72 1.44
CA ASN A 818 -22.12 -26.52 0.24
C ASN A 818 -21.63 -27.35 -0.95
N LEU A 819 -20.32 -27.46 -1.14
CA LEU A 819 -19.72 -28.33 -2.15
C LEU A 819 -20.15 -29.79 -1.94
N GLY A 820 -20.17 -30.26 -0.69
CA GLY A 820 -20.68 -31.58 -0.35
C GLY A 820 -22.14 -31.77 -0.77
N THR A 821 -23.01 -30.78 -0.56
CA THR A 821 -24.41 -30.87 -1.04
C THR A 821 -24.50 -30.93 -2.57
N VAL A 822 -23.61 -30.26 -3.30
CA VAL A 822 -23.57 -30.34 -4.77
C VAL A 822 -23.09 -31.70 -5.25
N TYR A 823 -22.12 -32.31 -4.57
CA TYR A 823 -21.69 -33.68 -4.87
C TYR A 823 -22.78 -34.72 -4.63
N LEU A 824 -23.66 -34.54 -3.64
CA LEU A 824 -24.84 -35.40 -3.47
C LEU A 824 -25.80 -35.35 -4.68
N ASP A 825 -25.92 -34.18 -5.31
CA ASP A 825 -26.78 -33.94 -6.47
C ASP A 825 -26.07 -34.20 -7.82
N LYS A 826 -24.79 -34.60 -7.79
CA LYS A 826 -23.97 -34.77 -8.99
C LYS A 826 -24.42 -35.97 -9.82
N ILE A 827 -24.72 -35.69 -11.09
CA ILE A 827 -25.26 -36.67 -12.05
C ILE A 827 -24.13 -37.45 -12.75
N LEU A 828 -23.00 -36.81 -13.05
CA LEU A 828 -21.86 -37.46 -13.72
C LEU A 828 -20.98 -38.24 -12.74
N GLY A 829 -20.41 -39.35 -13.21
CA GLY A 829 -19.55 -40.24 -12.42
C GLY A 829 -20.31 -41.32 -11.67
N GLU A 830 -19.60 -42.08 -10.81
CA GLU A 830 -20.24 -43.09 -9.98
C GLU A 830 -20.92 -42.44 -8.76
N LYS A 831 -22.23 -42.67 -8.60
CA LYS A 831 -23.02 -42.06 -7.52
C LYS A 831 -22.46 -42.40 -6.12
N ALA A 832 -21.92 -43.61 -5.94
CA ALA A 832 -21.30 -44.03 -4.68
C ALA A 832 -20.08 -43.15 -4.35
N GLU A 833 -19.15 -42.98 -5.30
CA GLU A 833 -17.95 -42.15 -5.14
C GLU A 833 -18.31 -40.68 -4.85
N ASN A 834 -19.28 -40.12 -5.59
CA ASN A 834 -19.76 -38.77 -5.36
C ASN A 834 -20.30 -38.55 -3.94
N ILE A 835 -21.02 -39.53 -3.38
CA ILE A 835 -21.54 -39.45 -2.01
C ILE A 835 -20.40 -39.54 -0.97
N GLU A 836 -19.39 -40.37 -1.19
CA GLU A 836 -18.24 -40.43 -0.27
C GLU A 836 -17.44 -39.11 -0.29
N ILE A 837 -17.28 -38.47 -1.46
CA ILE A 837 -16.69 -37.12 -1.56
C ILE A 837 -17.55 -36.10 -0.78
N ALA A 838 -18.87 -36.17 -0.90
CA ALA A 838 -19.78 -35.30 -0.16
C ALA A 838 -19.65 -35.49 1.36
N ILE A 839 -19.63 -36.73 1.84
CA ILE A 839 -19.46 -37.06 3.26
C ILE A 839 -18.11 -36.53 3.77
N ALA A 840 -17.04 -36.69 3.01
CA ALA A 840 -15.71 -36.19 3.37
C ALA A 840 -15.71 -34.66 3.52
N ALA A 841 -16.20 -33.93 2.50
CA ALA A 841 -16.27 -32.47 2.52
C ALA A 841 -17.13 -31.92 3.68
N ILE A 842 -18.30 -32.53 3.94
CA ILE A 842 -19.19 -32.12 5.04
C ILE A 842 -18.54 -32.44 6.40
N SER A 843 -17.88 -33.60 6.54
CA SER A 843 -17.20 -33.99 7.77
C SER A 843 -16.03 -33.06 8.10
N GLU A 844 -15.27 -32.65 7.09
CA GLU A 844 -14.20 -31.67 7.22
C GLU A 844 -14.72 -30.29 7.69
N ALA A 845 -15.86 -29.84 7.16
CA ALA A 845 -16.50 -28.59 7.60
C ALA A 845 -16.89 -28.63 9.09
N MET A 846 -17.29 -29.80 9.61
CA MET A 846 -17.66 -29.98 11.02
C MET A 846 -16.49 -29.85 12.00
N GLU A 847 -15.24 -29.96 11.54
CA GLU A 847 -14.07 -29.70 12.39
C GLU A 847 -13.96 -28.22 12.76
N ILE A 848 -14.47 -27.32 11.91
CA ILE A 848 -14.53 -25.88 12.19
C ILE A 848 -15.88 -25.50 12.82
N PHE A 849 -16.98 -25.97 12.25
CA PHE A 849 -18.32 -25.69 12.75
C PHE A 849 -18.67 -26.59 13.91
N THR A 850 -18.16 -26.28 15.10
CA THR A 850 -18.56 -26.99 16.33
C THR A 850 -19.83 -26.40 16.93
N ARG A 851 -20.61 -27.21 17.65
CA ARG A 851 -21.82 -26.76 18.35
C ARG A 851 -21.58 -25.56 19.28
N LYS A 852 -20.41 -25.48 19.93
CA LYS A 852 -20.07 -24.38 20.85
C LYS A 852 -19.73 -23.09 20.10
N ALA A 853 -18.92 -23.17 19.04
CA ALA A 853 -18.45 -22.00 18.32
C ALA A 853 -19.48 -21.46 17.32
N PHE A 854 -20.17 -22.36 16.60
CA PHE A 854 -21.10 -22.04 15.52
C PHE A 854 -22.35 -22.92 15.58
N PRO A 855 -23.22 -22.80 16.59
CA PRO A 855 -24.34 -23.72 16.81
C PRO A 855 -25.26 -23.89 15.60
N GLN A 856 -25.61 -22.79 14.91
CA GLN A 856 -26.50 -22.83 13.74
C GLN A 856 -25.83 -23.46 12.52
N LYS A 857 -24.59 -23.04 12.19
CA LYS A 857 -23.84 -23.64 11.08
C LYS A 857 -23.54 -25.12 11.33
N TRP A 858 -23.18 -25.49 12.56
CA TRP A 858 -23.02 -26.89 12.95
C TRP A 858 -24.30 -27.69 12.72
N ALA A 859 -25.47 -27.15 13.11
CA ALA A 859 -26.75 -27.82 12.88
C ALA A 859 -27.10 -27.94 11.38
N ASP A 860 -26.85 -26.92 10.56
CA ASP A 860 -27.01 -27.01 9.10
C ASP A 860 -26.08 -28.07 8.49
N THR A 861 -24.80 -28.11 8.89
CA THR A 861 -23.82 -29.10 8.41
C THR A 861 -24.17 -30.50 8.87
N GLN A 862 -24.66 -30.66 10.11
CA GLN A 862 -25.12 -31.95 10.64
C GLN A 862 -26.38 -32.45 9.90
N TYR A 863 -27.30 -31.55 9.53
CA TYR A 863 -28.46 -31.87 8.69
C TYR A 863 -28.03 -32.39 7.31
N ASN A 864 -27.06 -31.70 6.68
CA ASN A 864 -26.49 -32.13 5.40
C ASN A 864 -25.76 -33.47 5.50
N LEU A 865 -25.03 -33.71 6.60
CA LEU A 865 -24.41 -35.00 6.87
C LEU A 865 -25.46 -36.11 7.01
N GLY A 866 -26.57 -35.82 7.69
CA GLY A 866 -27.71 -36.74 7.80
C GLY A 866 -28.28 -37.11 6.42
N ASN A 867 -28.45 -36.13 5.53
CA ASN A 867 -28.87 -36.38 4.15
C ASN A 867 -27.85 -37.24 3.40
N ALA A 868 -26.56 -36.95 3.54
CA ALA A 868 -25.49 -37.71 2.88
C ALA A 868 -25.50 -39.19 3.31
N TYR A 869 -25.58 -39.46 4.61
CA TYR A 869 -25.66 -40.85 5.11
C TYR A 869 -26.97 -41.55 4.74
N ARG A 870 -28.10 -40.83 4.68
CA ARG A 870 -29.37 -41.42 4.23
C ARG A 870 -29.29 -41.93 2.78
N GLU A 871 -28.60 -41.19 1.92
CA GLU A 871 -28.42 -41.55 0.50
C GLU A 871 -27.23 -42.48 0.25
N ARG A 872 -26.37 -42.73 1.24
CA ARG A 872 -25.12 -43.49 1.10
C ARG A 872 -25.35 -44.94 0.67
N ILE A 873 -24.69 -45.30 -0.42
CA ILE A 873 -24.76 -46.62 -1.06
C ILE A 873 -23.77 -47.61 -0.42
N GLU A 874 -22.58 -47.14 -0.06
CA GLU A 874 -21.55 -47.99 0.56
C GLU A 874 -21.83 -48.27 2.04
N GLY A 875 -21.29 -49.39 2.53
CA GLY A 875 -21.48 -49.83 3.92
C GLY A 875 -22.82 -50.52 4.17
N ALA A 876 -23.10 -50.83 5.44
CA ALA A 876 -24.35 -51.45 5.82
C ALA A 876 -25.48 -50.40 5.84
N LYS A 877 -26.49 -50.56 4.97
CA LYS A 877 -27.64 -49.65 4.89
C LYS A 877 -28.31 -49.39 6.25
N ALA A 878 -28.37 -50.39 7.12
CA ALA A 878 -28.90 -50.23 8.48
C ALA A 878 -28.08 -49.23 9.31
N GLU A 879 -26.74 -49.32 9.28
CA GLU A 879 -25.85 -48.42 10.01
C GLU A 879 -25.92 -46.99 9.46
N ASN A 880 -25.94 -46.84 8.14
CA ASN A 880 -26.07 -45.54 7.47
C ASN A 880 -27.35 -44.79 7.92
N ILE A 881 -28.49 -45.49 8.00
CA ILE A 881 -29.75 -44.88 8.45
C ILE A 881 -29.70 -44.49 9.94
N GLU A 882 -29.06 -45.28 10.81
CA GLU A 882 -28.89 -44.90 12.23
C GLU A 882 -28.00 -43.66 12.38
N ILE A 883 -26.94 -43.53 11.56
CA ILE A 883 -26.09 -42.32 11.55
C ILE A 883 -26.92 -41.11 11.10
N ALA A 884 -27.75 -41.26 10.07
CA ALA A 884 -28.64 -40.19 9.60
C ALA A 884 -29.64 -39.76 10.70
N ILE A 885 -30.29 -40.72 11.37
CA ILE A 885 -31.22 -40.45 12.48
C ILE A 885 -30.50 -39.73 13.63
N ALA A 886 -29.31 -40.18 14.01
CA ALA A 886 -28.52 -39.54 15.06
C ALA A 886 -28.15 -38.09 14.68
N ALA A 887 -27.75 -37.87 13.42
CA ALA A 887 -27.43 -36.55 12.91
C ALA A 887 -28.65 -35.62 12.97
N TYR A 888 -29.80 -36.01 12.42
CA TYR A 888 -31.02 -35.20 12.49
C TYR A 888 -31.51 -34.96 13.94
N THR A 889 -31.36 -35.95 14.82
CA THR A 889 -31.71 -35.78 16.24
C THR A 889 -30.85 -34.71 16.90
N ALA A 890 -29.54 -34.69 16.59
CA ALA A 890 -28.61 -33.69 17.10
C ALA A 890 -28.93 -32.27 16.59
N VAL A 891 -29.43 -32.14 15.36
CA VAL A 891 -29.90 -30.86 14.77
C VAL A 891 -31.04 -30.26 15.60
N LEU A 892 -31.99 -31.09 16.06
CA LEU A 892 -33.15 -30.65 16.84
C LEU A 892 -32.78 -30.10 18.23
N GLU A 893 -31.56 -30.34 18.72
CA GLU A 893 -31.07 -29.72 19.96
C GLU A 893 -30.70 -28.23 19.80
N VAL A 894 -30.54 -27.77 18.56
CA VAL A 894 -30.28 -26.36 18.22
C VAL A 894 -31.49 -25.74 17.53
N PHE A 895 -31.97 -26.38 16.46
CA PHE A 895 -33.14 -25.93 15.72
C PHE A 895 -34.40 -26.43 16.38
N THR A 896 -34.85 -25.70 17.40
CA THR A 896 -36.10 -25.96 18.11
C THR A 896 -37.27 -25.22 17.47
N ARG A 897 -38.49 -25.72 17.70
CA ARG A 897 -39.73 -25.26 17.06
C ARG A 897 -39.99 -23.75 17.13
N ASN A 898 -39.68 -23.10 18.25
CA ASN A 898 -39.99 -21.68 18.44
C ASN A 898 -38.96 -20.74 17.79
N PRO A 899 -37.65 -20.85 18.06
CA PRO A 899 -36.66 -19.95 17.47
C PRO A 899 -36.38 -20.26 16.00
N PHE A 900 -36.61 -21.50 15.53
CA PHE A 900 -36.32 -21.93 14.16
C PHE A 900 -37.42 -22.85 13.59
N PRO A 901 -38.67 -22.37 13.46
CA PRO A 901 -39.81 -23.21 13.11
C PRO A 901 -39.64 -23.95 11.78
N GLU A 902 -39.12 -23.25 10.76
CA GLU A 902 -38.90 -23.82 9.43
C GLU A 902 -37.82 -24.90 9.43
N LYS A 903 -36.64 -24.61 9.99
CA LYS A 903 -35.52 -25.57 10.06
C LYS A 903 -35.87 -26.79 10.93
N TRP A 904 -36.62 -26.59 12.00
CA TRP A 904 -37.15 -27.66 12.82
C TRP A 904 -38.08 -28.56 12.00
N ALA A 905 -39.01 -27.99 11.23
CA ALA A 905 -39.95 -28.75 10.39
C ALA A 905 -39.26 -29.49 9.23
N ASP A 906 -38.26 -28.87 8.58
CA ASP A 906 -37.40 -29.54 7.58
C ASP A 906 -36.71 -30.77 8.18
N THR A 907 -36.16 -30.62 9.40
CA THR A 907 -35.49 -31.71 10.11
C THR A 907 -36.47 -32.80 10.52
N GLN A 908 -37.68 -32.45 10.96
CA GLN A 908 -38.74 -33.43 11.25
C GLN A 908 -39.15 -34.21 10.00
N ASN A 909 -39.29 -33.57 8.84
CA ASN A 909 -39.58 -34.27 7.58
C ASN A 909 -38.46 -35.25 7.23
N ALA A 910 -37.19 -34.81 7.28
CA ALA A 910 -36.04 -35.65 6.98
C ALA A 910 -35.91 -36.84 7.95
N LEU A 911 -36.20 -36.61 9.24
CA LEU A 911 -36.26 -37.65 10.26
C LEU A 911 -37.38 -38.66 9.97
N GLY A 912 -38.55 -38.17 9.53
CA GLY A 912 -39.67 -39.02 9.11
C GLY A 912 -39.29 -39.94 7.95
N VAL A 913 -38.62 -39.41 6.93
CA VAL A 913 -38.10 -40.22 5.81
C VAL A 913 -37.07 -41.25 6.31
N ALA A 914 -36.16 -40.87 7.21
CA ALA A 914 -35.17 -41.78 7.76
C ALA A 914 -35.81 -42.93 8.56
N TYR A 915 -36.80 -42.66 9.42
CA TYR A 915 -37.55 -43.70 10.13
C TYR A 915 -38.36 -44.60 9.19
N ARG A 916 -38.93 -44.03 8.11
CA ARG A 916 -39.59 -44.83 7.07
C ARG A 916 -38.63 -45.79 6.37
N TYR A 917 -37.33 -45.50 6.29
CA TYR A 917 -36.32 -46.40 5.73
C TYR A 917 -35.55 -47.22 6.78
N ARG A 918 -35.84 -47.04 8.07
CA ARG A 918 -35.13 -47.72 9.15
C ARG A 918 -35.37 -49.22 9.14
N ILE A 919 -34.27 -49.97 9.13
CA ILE A 919 -34.23 -51.44 9.07
C ILE A 919 -34.24 -52.06 10.47
N LEU A 920 -33.59 -51.41 11.44
CA LEU A 920 -33.51 -51.90 12.82
C LEU A 920 -34.76 -51.53 13.63
N GLY A 921 -35.09 -52.36 14.63
CA GLY A 921 -36.29 -52.21 15.46
C GLY A 921 -37.55 -52.77 14.81
N GLU A 922 -38.69 -52.56 15.46
CA GLU A 922 -39.99 -53.02 14.96
C GLU A 922 -40.47 -52.13 13.80
N ARG A 923 -40.75 -52.74 12.65
CA ARG A 923 -41.15 -52.01 11.43
C ARG A 923 -42.40 -51.16 11.66
N ALA A 924 -43.37 -51.69 12.40
CA ALA A 924 -44.61 -50.99 12.73
C ALA A 924 -44.34 -49.71 13.54
N GLU A 925 -43.50 -49.78 14.57
CA GLU A 925 -43.15 -48.63 15.41
C GLU A 925 -42.39 -47.56 14.61
N ASN A 926 -41.44 -47.98 13.77
CA ASN A 926 -40.68 -47.07 12.90
C ASN A 926 -41.60 -46.26 11.98
N ILE A 927 -42.64 -46.86 11.41
CA ILE A 927 -43.61 -46.15 10.56
C ILE A 927 -44.46 -45.17 11.37
N GLU A 928 -44.89 -45.50 12.59
CA GLU A 928 -45.64 -44.55 13.43
C GLU A 928 -44.77 -43.36 13.85
N ILE A 929 -43.48 -43.59 14.14
CA ILE A 929 -42.53 -42.50 14.41
C ILE A 929 -42.37 -41.61 13.16
N ALA A 930 -42.28 -42.21 11.97
CA ALA A 930 -42.21 -41.47 10.72
C ALA A 930 -43.44 -40.58 10.50
N ILE A 931 -44.63 -41.15 10.67
CA ILE A 931 -45.91 -40.43 10.57
C ILE A 931 -45.97 -39.28 11.58
N ALA A 932 -45.57 -39.50 12.83
CA ALA A 932 -45.54 -38.46 13.86
C ALA A 932 -44.58 -37.30 13.49
N ALA A 933 -43.41 -37.62 12.93
CA ALA A 933 -42.45 -36.62 12.48
C ALA A 933 -43.00 -35.80 11.30
N PHE A 934 -43.66 -36.44 10.32
CA PHE A 934 -44.34 -35.73 9.22
C PHE A 934 -45.46 -34.82 9.73
N PHE A 935 -46.26 -35.26 10.70
CA PHE A 935 -47.26 -34.39 11.33
C PHE A 935 -46.61 -33.18 12.02
N GLY A 936 -45.51 -33.40 12.75
CA GLY A 936 -44.72 -32.31 13.33
C GLY A 936 -44.28 -31.30 12.27
N ALA A 937 -43.78 -31.76 11.13
CA ALA A 937 -43.41 -30.89 10.01
C ALA A 937 -44.63 -30.12 9.44
N LEU A 938 -45.77 -30.78 9.25
CA LEU A 938 -47.00 -30.18 8.72
C LEU A 938 -47.64 -29.13 9.64
N GLU A 939 -47.29 -29.09 10.93
CA GLU A 939 -47.71 -28.00 11.84
C GLU A 939 -47.10 -26.65 11.44
N ILE A 940 -45.94 -26.66 10.75
CA ILE A 940 -45.26 -25.45 10.27
C ILE A 940 -45.38 -25.32 8.75
N HIS A 941 -45.11 -26.41 8.02
CA HIS A 941 -45.26 -26.50 6.58
C HIS A 941 -46.73 -26.52 6.24
N THR A 942 -47.40 -25.37 6.25
CA THR A 942 -48.81 -25.28 5.84
C THR A 942 -48.92 -24.95 4.36
N ARG A 943 -50.05 -25.32 3.73
CA ARG A 943 -50.36 -24.95 2.34
C ARG A 943 -50.26 -23.44 2.08
N SER A 944 -50.55 -22.61 3.08
CA SER A 944 -50.54 -21.14 2.94
C SER A 944 -49.15 -20.51 3.12
N SER A 945 -48.32 -21.03 4.03
CA SER A 945 -47.02 -20.45 4.38
C SER A 945 -45.88 -21.06 3.59
N PHE A 946 -45.92 -22.37 3.35
CA PHE A 946 -44.88 -23.12 2.65
C PHE A 946 -45.51 -24.15 1.70
N PRO A 947 -46.20 -23.72 0.63
CA PRO A 947 -46.96 -24.62 -0.25
C PRO A 947 -46.11 -25.76 -0.83
N GLU A 948 -44.88 -25.46 -1.27
CA GLU A 948 -43.97 -26.47 -1.82
C GLU A 948 -43.56 -27.50 -0.76
N LYS A 949 -43.07 -27.05 0.41
CA LYS A 949 -42.66 -27.94 1.50
C LYS A 949 -43.83 -28.76 2.06
N TRP A 950 -45.02 -28.15 2.17
CA TRP A 950 -46.23 -28.86 2.56
C TRP A 950 -46.53 -29.99 1.57
N ALA A 951 -46.46 -29.75 0.26
CA ALA A 951 -46.68 -30.78 -0.74
C ALA A 951 -45.61 -31.89 -0.72
N TYR A 952 -44.35 -31.56 -0.44
CA TYR A 952 -43.30 -32.54 -0.19
C TYR A 952 -43.62 -33.42 1.03
N THR A 953 -43.93 -32.82 2.17
CA THR A 953 -44.27 -33.56 3.38
C THR A 953 -45.54 -34.39 3.22
N GLN A 954 -46.55 -33.90 2.48
CA GLN A 954 -47.76 -34.67 2.15
C GLN A 954 -47.44 -35.89 1.28
N HIS A 955 -46.58 -35.76 0.28
CA HIS A 955 -46.14 -36.89 -0.52
C HIS A 955 -45.41 -37.94 0.34
N ASP A 956 -44.46 -37.51 1.18
CA ASP A 956 -43.72 -38.41 2.07
C ASP A 956 -44.64 -39.10 3.09
N LEU A 957 -45.65 -38.38 3.59
CA LEU A 957 -46.69 -38.92 4.47
C LEU A 957 -47.56 -39.96 3.75
N GLY A 958 -47.90 -39.74 2.47
CA GLY A 958 -48.62 -40.73 1.65
C GLY A 958 -47.86 -42.05 1.53
N LEU A 959 -46.55 -41.97 1.26
CA LEU A 959 -45.66 -43.14 1.23
C LEU A 959 -45.56 -43.84 2.61
N ALA A 960 -45.65 -43.10 3.71
CA ALA A 960 -45.67 -43.68 5.05
C ALA A 960 -46.98 -44.41 5.35
N TYR A 961 -48.12 -43.86 4.92
CA TYR A 961 -49.42 -44.55 5.04
C TYR A 961 -49.51 -45.82 4.20
N ARG A 962 -48.92 -45.81 3.00
CA ARG A 962 -48.79 -47.02 2.17
C ARG A 962 -48.06 -48.14 2.90
N ASP A 963 -46.98 -47.79 3.59
CA ASP A 963 -46.13 -48.75 4.31
C ASP A 963 -46.65 -49.06 5.74
N ARG A 964 -47.78 -48.47 6.16
CA ARG A 964 -48.29 -48.57 7.54
C ARG A 964 -48.93 -49.93 7.80
N ILE A 965 -48.38 -50.62 8.81
CA ILE A 965 -48.79 -51.96 9.23
C ILE A 965 -49.96 -51.92 10.22
N LEU A 966 -50.00 -50.91 11.11
CA LEU A 966 -51.04 -50.76 12.13
C LEU A 966 -52.30 -50.10 11.56
N GLY A 967 -53.44 -50.36 12.20
CA GLY A 967 -54.74 -49.82 11.80
C GLY A 967 -55.47 -50.65 10.74
N GLU A 968 -56.62 -50.17 10.29
CA GLU A 968 -57.37 -50.82 9.21
C GLU A 968 -56.77 -50.49 7.85
N ARG A 969 -56.45 -51.52 7.04
CA ARG A 969 -55.89 -51.35 5.69
C ARG A 969 -56.71 -50.40 4.81
N VAL A 970 -58.04 -50.45 4.93
CA VAL A 970 -58.95 -49.55 4.20
C VAL A 970 -58.67 -48.09 4.55
N GLN A 971 -58.51 -47.77 5.84
CA GLN A 971 -58.26 -46.40 6.30
C GLN A 971 -56.88 -45.92 5.88
N ASN A 972 -55.86 -46.78 5.94
CA ASN A 972 -54.50 -46.44 5.54
C ASN A 972 -54.43 -46.06 4.05
N ILE A 973 -55.12 -46.79 3.16
CA ILE A 973 -55.16 -46.47 1.72
C ILE A 973 -55.89 -45.15 1.46
N GLU A 974 -57.00 -44.86 2.17
CA GLU A 974 -57.68 -43.56 2.00
C GLU A 974 -56.83 -42.39 2.52
N MET A 975 -56.05 -42.59 3.59
CA MET A 975 -55.09 -41.58 4.08
C MET A 975 -53.92 -41.38 3.10
N GLU A 976 -53.40 -42.46 2.51
CA GLU A 976 -52.42 -42.42 1.42
C GLU A 976 -52.92 -41.59 0.23
N ILE A 977 -54.12 -41.92 -0.28
CA ILE A 977 -54.76 -41.21 -1.39
C ILE A 977 -54.95 -39.73 -1.04
N ALA A 978 -55.47 -39.43 0.16
CA ALA A 978 -55.71 -38.06 0.59
C ALA A 978 -54.40 -37.24 0.65
N ALA A 979 -53.31 -37.83 1.12
CA ALA A 979 -52.01 -37.18 1.19
C ALA A 979 -51.43 -36.89 -0.21
N PHE A 980 -51.49 -37.86 -1.13
CA PHE A 980 -51.05 -37.64 -2.52
C PHE A 980 -51.92 -36.63 -3.26
N VAL A 981 -53.25 -36.69 -3.11
CA VAL A 981 -54.17 -35.69 -3.69
C VAL A 981 -53.87 -34.30 -3.14
N GLY A 982 -53.60 -34.18 -1.83
CA GLY A 982 -53.15 -32.94 -1.20
C GLY A 982 -51.86 -32.41 -1.83
N ALA A 983 -50.83 -33.25 -1.97
CA ALA A 983 -49.57 -32.87 -2.61
C ALA A 983 -49.77 -32.36 -4.05
N LEU A 984 -50.67 -32.97 -4.81
CA LEU A 984 -51.01 -32.61 -6.19
C LEU A 984 -51.78 -31.29 -6.33
N GLU A 985 -52.30 -30.72 -5.25
CA GLU A 985 -52.87 -29.37 -5.28
C GLU A 985 -51.82 -28.29 -5.57
N ILE A 986 -50.55 -28.55 -5.21
CA ILE A 986 -49.42 -27.64 -5.42
C ILE A 986 -48.48 -28.16 -6.52
N ARG A 987 -48.14 -29.46 -6.46
CA ARG A 987 -47.36 -30.11 -7.51
C ARG A 987 -48.26 -30.26 -8.72
N THR A 988 -48.24 -29.31 -9.64
CA THR A 988 -48.98 -29.38 -10.90
C THR A 988 -48.04 -29.74 -12.06
N ARG A 989 -48.59 -30.27 -13.14
CA ARG A 989 -47.81 -30.64 -14.33
C ARG A 989 -47.03 -29.47 -14.93
N SER A 990 -47.54 -28.24 -14.83
CA SER A 990 -46.88 -27.05 -15.37
C SER A 990 -45.80 -26.48 -14.45
N ALA A 991 -46.03 -26.49 -13.14
CA ALA A 991 -45.10 -25.90 -12.17
C ALA A 991 -43.98 -26.88 -11.77
N PHE A 992 -44.32 -28.17 -11.62
CA PHE A 992 -43.41 -29.20 -11.11
C PHE A 992 -43.59 -30.53 -11.87
N PRO A 993 -43.31 -30.59 -13.18
CA PRO A 993 -43.64 -31.73 -14.02
C PRO A 993 -43.14 -33.07 -13.47
N GLU A 994 -41.88 -33.12 -13.02
CA GLU A 994 -41.25 -34.33 -12.50
C GLU A 994 -41.84 -34.79 -11.15
N LEU A 995 -42.06 -33.87 -10.21
CA LEU A 995 -42.63 -34.19 -8.89
C LEU A 995 -44.12 -34.53 -8.97
N TRP A 996 -44.83 -33.88 -9.90
CA TRP A 996 -46.22 -34.21 -10.22
C TRP A 996 -46.31 -35.62 -10.79
N ALA A 997 -45.43 -35.97 -11.74
CA ALA A 997 -45.38 -37.30 -12.36
C ALA A 997 -45.13 -38.39 -11.31
N ASP A 998 -44.13 -38.22 -10.44
CA ASP A 998 -43.83 -39.18 -9.37
C ASP A 998 -45.00 -39.33 -8.37
N THR A 999 -45.62 -38.22 -7.97
CA THR A 999 -46.79 -38.26 -7.06
C THR A 999 -48.01 -38.90 -7.73
N GLN A 1000 -48.24 -38.63 -9.02
CA GLN A 1000 -49.31 -39.26 -9.80
C GLN A 1000 -49.10 -40.76 -10.00
N ASN A 1001 -47.88 -41.21 -10.24
CA ASN A 1001 -47.59 -42.63 -10.38
C ASN A 1001 -47.88 -43.37 -9.06
N ASN A 1002 -47.47 -42.79 -7.91
CA ASN A 1002 -47.78 -43.35 -6.60
C ASN A 1002 -49.30 -43.32 -6.29
N LEU A 1003 -50.00 -42.24 -6.64
CA LEU A 1003 -51.46 -42.16 -6.51
C LEU A 1003 -52.17 -43.20 -7.40
N GLY A 1004 -51.67 -43.44 -8.61
CA GLY A 1004 -52.17 -44.48 -9.50
C GLY A 1004 -52.09 -45.87 -8.85
N ASN A 1005 -50.96 -46.20 -8.22
CA ASN A 1005 -50.81 -47.44 -7.46
C ASN A 1005 -51.77 -47.51 -6.26
N ALA A 1006 -51.95 -46.41 -5.53
CA ALA A 1006 -52.92 -46.34 -4.43
C ALA A 1006 -54.36 -46.60 -4.91
N TYR A 1007 -54.72 -46.14 -6.12
CA TYR A 1007 -56.01 -46.45 -6.74
C TYR A 1007 -56.13 -47.92 -7.16
N ILE A 1008 -55.06 -48.57 -7.63
CA ILE A 1008 -55.05 -50.03 -7.86
C ILE A 1008 -55.33 -50.76 -6.55
N ASP A 1009 -54.79 -50.32 -5.41
CA ASP A 1009 -54.97 -51.01 -4.14
C ASP A 1009 -56.28 -50.65 -3.41
N ARG A 1010 -56.96 -49.58 -3.84
CA ARG A 1010 -58.15 -49.04 -3.17
C ARG A 1010 -59.31 -50.05 -3.08
N ILE A 1011 -59.78 -50.23 -1.85
CA ILE A 1011 -60.85 -51.17 -1.47
C ILE A 1011 -62.24 -50.51 -1.51
N LEU A 1012 -62.34 -49.22 -1.14
CA LEU A 1012 -63.60 -48.48 -1.14
C LEU A 1012 -63.98 -47.97 -2.52
N GLY A 1013 -65.29 -47.82 -2.75
CA GLY A 1013 -65.85 -47.37 -4.03
C GLY A 1013 -66.01 -48.51 -5.05
N GLU A 1014 -66.36 -48.15 -6.28
CA GLU A 1014 -66.47 -49.12 -7.37
C GLU A 1014 -65.08 -49.47 -7.92
N ARG A 1015 -64.70 -50.76 -7.86
CA ARG A 1015 -63.41 -51.25 -8.37
C ARG A 1015 -63.15 -50.81 -9.81
N VAL A 1016 -64.19 -50.77 -10.65
CA VAL A 1016 -64.10 -50.31 -12.04
C VAL A 1016 -63.57 -48.88 -12.12
N LEU A 1017 -64.15 -47.96 -11.35
CA LEU A 1017 -63.74 -46.56 -11.34
C LEU A 1017 -62.33 -46.38 -10.79
N ASN A 1018 -61.97 -47.12 -9.74
CA ASN A 1018 -60.63 -47.06 -9.15
C ASN A 1018 -59.53 -47.44 -10.17
N ILE A 1019 -59.73 -48.51 -10.94
CA ILE A 1019 -58.76 -48.92 -11.96
C ILE A 1019 -58.68 -47.91 -13.12
N GLU A 1020 -59.81 -47.34 -13.57
CA GLU A 1020 -59.77 -46.31 -14.62
C GLU A 1020 -59.09 -45.02 -14.13
N MET A 1021 -59.24 -44.67 -12.85
CA MET A 1021 -58.50 -43.55 -12.24
C MET A 1021 -56.99 -43.82 -12.20
N ALA A 1022 -56.58 -45.06 -11.87
CA ALA A 1022 -55.17 -45.45 -11.91
C ALA A 1022 -54.59 -45.35 -13.33
N ILE A 1023 -55.29 -45.89 -14.32
CA ILE A 1023 -54.89 -45.83 -15.74
C ILE A 1023 -54.76 -44.38 -16.20
N ALA A 1024 -55.73 -43.52 -15.87
CA ALA A 1024 -55.68 -42.10 -16.21
C ALA A 1024 -54.47 -41.38 -15.57
N ALA A 1025 -54.14 -41.69 -14.31
CA ALA A 1025 -52.97 -41.15 -13.63
C ALA A 1025 -51.67 -41.56 -14.38
N PHE A 1026 -51.49 -42.86 -14.67
CA PHE A 1026 -50.30 -43.33 -15.40
C PHE A 1026 -50.18 -42.75 -16.81
N PHE A 1027 -51.28 -42.60 -17.55
CA PHE A 1027 -51.25 -41.94 -18.86
C PHE A 1027 -50.75 -40.50 -18.75
N GLY A 1028 -51.24 -39.75 -17.75
CA GLY A 1028 -50.75 -38.41 -17.48
C GLY A 1028 -49.24 -38.37 -17.18
N VAL A 1029 -48.74 -39.34 -16.40
CA VAL A 1029 -47.31 -39.49 -16.09
C VAL A 1029 -46.49 -39.74 -17.35
N LEU A 1030 -46.95 -40.63 -18.25
CA LEU A 1030 -46.24 -40.97 -19.49
C LEU A 1030 -46.12 -39.82 -20.50
N GLU A 1031 -46.91 -38.76 -20.35
CA GLU A 1031 -46.74 -37.54 -21.15
C GLU A 1031 -45.60 -36.63 -20.65
N VAL A 1032 -45.10 -36.87 -19.43
CA VAL A 1032 -43.95 -36.17 -18.84
C VAL A 1032 -42.73 -37.10 -18.86
N ASP A 1033 -42.87 -38.28 -18.28
CA ASP A 1033 -41.81 -39.28 -18.19
C ASP A 1033 -41.75 -40.08 -19.49
N THR A 1034 -41.17 -39.49 -20.53
CA THR A 1034 -40.97 -40.18 -21.81
C THR A 1034 -39.74 -41.08 -21.79
N ARG A 1035 -39.71 -42.14 -22.60
CA ARG A 1035 -38.56 -43.06 -22.69
C ARG A 1035 -37.23 -42.33 -22.97
N SER A 1036 -37.25 -41.28 -23.80
CA SER A 1036 -36.04 -40.54 -24.15
C SER A 1036 -35.56 -39.60 -23.05
N ALA A 1037 -36.48 -39.00 -22.29
CA ALA A 1037 -36.13 -38.04 -21.25
C ALA A 1037 -35.84 -38.72 -19.90
N PHE A 1038 -36.68 -39.69 -19.52
CA PHE A 1038 -36.62 -40.37 -18.22
C PHE A 1038 -36.87 -41.87 -18.39
N PRO A 1039 -35.92 -42.63 -18.98
CA PRO A 1039 -36.13 -44.04 -19.34
C PRO A 1039 -36.53 -44.91 -18.16
N GLU A 1040 -35.92 -44.70 -16.99
CA GLU A 1040 -36.23 -45.44 -15.76
C GLU A 1040 -37.65 -45.14 -15.26
N LYS A 1041 -38.01 -43.86 -15.08
CA LYS A 1041 -39.35 -43.45 -14.60
C LYS A 1041 -40.46 -43.86 -15.57
N TRP A 1042 -40.18 -43.78 -16.87
CA TRP A 1042 -41.06 -44.30 -17.90
C TRP A 1042 -41.29 -45.80 -17.72
N ALA A 1043 -40.24 -46.59 -17.45
CA ALA A 1043 -40.35 -48.03 -17.20
C ALA A 1043 -41.09 -48.38 -15.90
N ILE A 1044 -40.91 -47.60 -14.81
CA ILE A 1044 -41.71 -47.72 -13.56
C ILE A 1044 -43.20 -47.60 -13.91
N THR A 1045 -43.54 -46.56 -14.68
CA THR A 1045 -44.92 -46.24 -15.04
C THR A 1045 -45.51 -47.29 -15.97
N GLN A 1046 -44.73 -47.79 -16.95
CA GLN A 1046 -45.16 -48.88 -17.83
C GLN A 1046 -45.43 -50.18 -17.05
N ASN A 1047 -44.57 -50.53 -16.08
CA ASN A 1047 -44.81 -51.70 -15.23
C ASN A 1047 -46.08 -51.51 -14.36
N SER A 1048 -46.27 -50.33 -13.77
CA SER A 1048 -47.46 -50.04 -12.95
C SER A 1048 -48.75 -50.04 -13.79
N LEU A 1049 -48.70 -49.49 -15.00
CA LEU A 1049 -49.79 -49.52 -15.98
C LEU A 1049 -50.13 -50.95 -16.43
N GLY A 1050 -49.12 -51.81 -16.59
CA GLY A 1050 -49.31 -53.23 -16.89
C GLY A 1050 -50.12 -53.94 -15.81
N THR A 1051 -49.82 -53.67 -14.54
CA THR A 1051 -50.60 -54.20 -13.39
C THR A 1051 -52.04 -53.68 -13.42
N ALA A 1052 -52.25 -52.39 -13.70
CA ALA A 1052 -53.60 -51.83 -13.82
C ALA A 1052 -54.41 -52.49 -14.95
N TYR A 1053 -53.77 -52.84 -16.07
CA TYR A 1053 -54.42 -53.54 -17.17
C TYR A 1053 -54.80 -54.99 -16.85
N ILE A 1054 -54.00 -55.71 -16.05
CA ILE A 1054 -54.37 -57.05 -15.55
C ILE A 1054 -55.70 -56.96 -14.77
N ASP A 1055 -55.83 -55.93 -13.93
CA ASP A 1055 -56.98 -55.72 -13.05
C ASP A 1055 -58.15 -55.00 -13.72
N ARG A 1056 -58.02 -54.57 -14.98
CA ARG A 1056 -59.02 -53.77 -15.68
C ARG A 1056 -60.28 -54.58 -16.02
N ILE A 1057 -61.41 -54.09 -15.51
CA ILE A 1057 -62.73 -54.72 -15.68
C ILE A 1057 -63.45 -54.22 -16.94
N TRP A 1058 -63.25 -52.96 -17.34
CA TRP A 1058 -63.86 -52.39 -18.55
C TRP A 1058 -63.17 -52.92 -19.81
N GLY A 1059 -63.95 -53.26 -20.84
CA GLY A 1059 -63.46 -53.70 -22.15
C GLY A 1059 -63.34 -55.22 -22.27
N GLU A 1060 -62.80 -55.69 -23.40
CA GLU A 1060 -62.55 -57.12 -23.61
C GLU A 1060 -61.35 -57.56 -22.77
N LYS A 1061 -61.54 -58.56 -21.90
CA LYS A 1061 -60.46 -59.06 -21.02
C LYS A 1061 -59.23 -59.53 -21.81
N ALA A 1062 -59.44 -60.09 -23.00
CA ALA A 1062 -58.34 -60.49 -23.88
C ALA A 1062 -57.47 -59.30 -24.30
N GLU A 1063 -58.08 -58.18 -24.69
CA GLU A 1063 -57.37 -56.96 -25.08
C GLU A 1063 -56.63 -56.32 -23.89
N ASN A 1064 -57.26 -56.32 -22.71
CA ASN A 1064 -56.64 -55.82 -21.48
C ASN A 1064 -55.36 -56.59 -21.14
N ILE A 1065 -55.35 -57.92 -21.24
CA ILE A 1065 -54.14 -58.71 -21.00
C ILE A 1065 -53.05 -58.46 -22.07
N GLU A 1066 -53.40 -58.26 -23.34
CA GLU A 1066 -52.40 -57.88 -24.35
C GLU A 1066 -51.80 -56.50 -24.08
N MET A 1067 -52.60 -55.53 -23.61
CA MET A 1067 -52.10 -54.22 -23.18
C MET A 1067 -51.15 -54.35 -21.98
N ALA A 1068 -51.46 -55.22 -21.02
CA ALA A 1068 -50.58 -55.52 -19.89
C ALA A 1068 -49.23 -56.09 -20.35
N ILE A 1069 -49.25 -57.12 -21.21
CA ILE A 1069 -48.05 -57.74 -21.78
C ILE A 1069 -47.20 -56.70 -22.52
N ALA A 1070 -47.84 -55.84 -23.32
CA ALA A 1070 -47.15 -54.78 -24.05
C ALA A 1070 -46.48 -53.76 -23.10
N ALA A 1071 -47.15 -53.37 -22.01
CA ALA A 1071 -46.61 -52.45 -21.02
C ALA A 1071 -45.41 -53.05 -20.25
N PHE A 1072 -45.52 -54.29 -19.78
CA PHE A 1072 -44.37 -54.99 -19.15
C PHE A 1072 -43.21 -55.19 -20.12
N SER A 1073 -43.50 -55.54 -21.39
CA SER A 1073 -42.46 -55.70 -22.41
C SER A 1073 -41.71 -54.39 -22.65
N ARG A 1074 -42.43 -53.27 -22.71
CA ARG A 1074 -41.85 -51.92 -22.79
C ARG A 1074 -40.97 -51.59 -21.59
N ALA A 1075 -41.43 -51.90 -20.37
CA ALA A 1075 -40.63 -51.69 -19.16
C ALA A 1075 -39.32 -52.50 -19.21
N LEU A 1076 -39.36 -53.74 -19.71
CA LEU A 1076 -38.19 -54.61 -19.90
C LEU A 1076 -37.23 -54.17 -21.01
N GLU A 1077 -37.60 -53.20 -21.86
CA GLU A 1077 -36.66 -52.57 -22.79
C GLU A 1077 -35.65 -51.66 -22.07
N VAL A 1078 -35.98 -51.22 -20.85
CA VAL A 1078 -35.10 -50.40 -20.00
C VAL A 1078 -34.59 -51.21 -18.82
N TYR A 1079 -35.48 -51.90 -18.11
CA TYR A 1079 -35.11 -52.82 -17.05
C TYR A 1079 -34.45 -54.04 -17.66
N THR A 1080 -33.13 -54.11 -17.52
CA THR A 1080 -32.35 -55.29 -17.87
C THR A 1080 -31.82 -55.92 -16.59
N ARG A 1081 -31.55 -57.22 -16.64
CA ARG A 1081 -30.98 -57.96 -15.50
C ARG A 1081 -29.71 -57.33 -14.93
N ASN A 1082 -28.88 -56.72 -15.78
CA ASN A 1082 -27.61 -56.13 -15.34
C ASN A 1082 -27.76 -54.71 -14.79
N ALA A 1083 -28.60 -53.88 -15.42
CA ALA A 1083 -28.75 -52.48 -15.02
C ALA A 1083 -29.71 -52.31 -13.82
N PHE A 1084 -30.83 -53.05 -13.82
CA PHE A 1084 -31.90 -52.93 -12.83
C PHE A 1084 -32.38 -54.32 -12.39
N PRO A 1085 -31.53 -55.11 -11.69
CA PRO A 1085 -31.81 -56.51 -11.41
C PRO A 1085 -33.15 -56.74 -10.69
N ASN A 1086 -33.45 -55.92 -9.68
CA ASN A 1086 -34.67 -56.05 -8.88
C ASN A 1086 -35.93 -55.70 -9.69
N ASP A 1087 -35.94 -54.54 -10.35
CA ASP A 1087 -37.10 -54.07 -11.13
C ASP A 1087 -37.34 -54.95 -12.36
N TRP A 1088 -36.26 -55.45 -12.98
CA TRP A 1088 -36.35 -56.47 -14.01
C TRP A 1088 -37.03 -57.74 -13.48
N ALA A 1089 -36.63 -58.25 -12.32
CA ALA A 1089 -37.22 -59.45 -11.74
C ALA A 1089 -38.70 -59.28 -11.38
N LYS A 1090 -39.07 -58.13 -10.80
CA LYS A 1090 -40.48 -57.78 -10.51
C LYS A 1090 -41.32 -57.69 -11.78
N THR A 1091 -40.79 -57.03 -12.81
CA THR A 1091 -41.45 -56.90 -14.10
C THR A 1091 -41.60 -58.26 -14.80
N GLN A 1092 -40.59 -59.13 -14.70
CA GLN A 1092 -40.66 -60.52 -15.19
C GLN A 1092 -41.73 -61.34 -14.45
N ASN A 1093 -41.82 -61.22 -13.12
CA ASN A 1093 -42.90 -61.87 -12.37
C ASN A 1093 -44.27 -61.36 -12.84
N ASN A 1094 -44.44 -60.05 -13.01
CA ASN A 1094 -45.72 -59.47 -13.48
C ASN A 1094 -46.05 -59.88 -14.92
N LEU A 1095 -45.05 -59.97 -15.80
CA LEU A 1095 -45.20 -60.50 -17.15
C LEU A 1095 -45.63 -61.99 -17.11
N GLY A 1096 -45.07 -62.77 -16.18
CA GLY A 1096 -45.48 -64.14 -15.93
C GLY A 1096 -46.96 -64.25 -15.52
N ILE A 1097 -47.43 -63.32 -14.67
CA ILE A 1097 -48.85 -63.25 -14.29
C ILE A 1097 -49.70 -62.98 -15.53
N ALA A 1098 -49.34 -61.99 -16.34
CA ALA A 1098 -50.07 -61.65 -17.56
C ALA A 1098 -50.17 -62.83 -18.53
N TYR A 1099 -49.06 -63.53 -18.80
CA TYR A 1099 -49.07 -64.72 -19.68
C TYR A 1099 -49.86 -65.89 -19.10
N SER A 1100 -49.82 -66.09 -17.78
CA SER A 1100 -50.63 -67.15 -17.14
C SER A 1100 -52.14 -66.92 -17.29
N GLN A 1101 -52.55 -65.66 -17.43
CA GLN A 1101 -53.95 -65.23 -17.62
C GLN A 1101 -54.33 -64.95 -19.08
N ARG A 1102 -53.39 -65.06 -20.02
CA ARG A 1102 -53.57 -64.72 -21.44
C ARG A 1102 -54.56 -65.64 -22.15
N ILE A 1103 -55.56 -65.03 -22.77
CA ILE A 1103 -56.67 -65.71 -23.46
C ILE A 1103 -56.33 -66.01 -24.92
N LEU A 1104 -55.59 -65.13 -25.59
CA LEU A 1104 -55.21 -65.27 -26.99
C LEU A 1104 -53.98 -66.18 -27.16
N GLY A 1105 -53.89 -66.87 -28.30
CA GLY A 1105 -52.80 -67.82 -28.61
C GLY A 1105 -53.02 -69.22 -28.02
N GLU A 1106 -52.02 -70.10 -28.14
CA GLU A 1106 -52.08 -71.43 -27.56
C GLU A 1106 -51.85 -71.37 -26.04
N LYS A 1107 -52.85 -71.80 -25.26
CA LYS A 1107 -52.77 -71.81 -23.78
C LYS A 1107 -51.54 -72.57 -23.26
N ALA A 1108 -51.15 -73.66 -23.92
CA ALA A 1108 -49.97 -74.43 -23.53
C ALA A 1108 -48.68 -73.60 -23.70
N GLU A 1109 -48.56 -72.83 -24.77
CA GLU A 1109 -47.42 -71.96 -25.04
C GLU A 1109 -47.37 -70.77 -24.07
N ASN A 1110 -48.52 -70.14 -23.81
CA ASN A 1110 -48.65 -69.05 -22.83
C ASN A 1110 -48.17 -69.47 -21.43
N ILE A 1111 -48.51 -70.69 -21.00
CA ILE A 1111 -48.06 -71.21 -19.69
C ILE A 1111 -46.54 -71.46 -19.66
N GLU A 1112 -45.92 -71.93 -20.75
CA GLU A 1112 -44.45 -72.08 -20.79
C GLU A 1112 -43.73 -70.71 -20.77
N ILE A 1113 -44.30 -69.70 -21.43
CA ILE A 1113 -43.76 -68.33 -21.38
C ILE A 1113 -43.88 -67.77 -19.95
N ALA A 1114 -45.01 -68.00 -19.28
CA ALA A 1114 -45.20 -67.60 -17.88
C ALA A 1114 -44.17 -68.27 -16.95
N ILE A 1115 -43.96 -69.59 -17.09
CA ILE A 1115 -42.93 -70.33 -16.35
C ILE A 1115 -41.55 -69.73 -16.59
N THR A 1116 -41.21 -69.42 -17.85
CA THR A 1116 -39.93 -68.83 -18.23
C THR A 1116 -39.72 -67.49 -17.53
N ALA A 1117 -40.73 -66.61 -17.54
CA ALA A 1117 -40.67 -65.30 -16.89
C ALA A 1117 -40.50 -65.41 -15.36
N TYR A 1118 -41.24 -66.30 -14.69
CA TYR A 1118 -41.06 -66.54 -13.26
C TYR A 1118 -39.69 -67.13 -12.93
N THR A 1119 -39.18 -68.08 -13.73
CA THR A 1119 -37.84 -68.64 -13.52
C THR A 1119 -36.77 -67.59 -13.69
N ALA A 1120 -36.91 -66.69 -14.67
CA ALA A 1120 -36.02 -65.56 -14.89
C ALA A 1120 -36.02 -64.61 -13.69
N ALA A 1121 -37.20 -64.27 -13.16
CA ALA A 1121 -37.32 -63.45 -11.94
C ALA A 1121 -36.61 -64.08 -10.73
N LEU A 1122 -36.71 -65.40 -10.55
CA LEU A 1122 -36.09 -66.13 -9.44
C LEU A 1122 -34.56 -66.23 -9.53
N GLU A 1123 -33.94 -65.93 -10.68
CA GLU A 1123 -32.49 -65.83 -10.79
C GLU A 1123 -31.92 -64.62 -10.03
N VAL A 1124 -32.77 -63.62 -9.75
CA VAL A 1124 -32.42 -62.42 -8.99
C VAL A 1124 -33.14 -62.40 -7.64
N SER A 1125 -34.46 -62.62 -7.65
CA SER A 1125 -35.29 -62.69 -6.47
C SER A 1125 -35.05 -63.99 -5.73
N THR A 1126 -33.99 -64.04 -4.93
CA THR A 1126 -33.62 -65.21 -4.11
C THR A 1126 -34.09 -65.03 -2.68
N ARG A 1127 -34.22 -66.15 -1.94
CA ARG A 1127 -34.54 -66.15 -0.50
C ARG A 1127 -33.63 -65.25 0.35
N ARG A 1128 -32.40 -64.99 -0.11
CA ARG A 1128 -31.43 -64.10 0.57
C ARG A 1128 -31.52 -62.65 0.10
N ALA A 1129 -31.65 -62.41 -1.20
CA ALA A 1129 -31.60 -61.06 -1.76
C ALA A 1129 -32.95 -60.34 -1.69
N PHE A 1130 -34.07 -61.06 -1.84
CA PHE A 1130 -35.44 -60.51 -1.83
C PHE A 1130 -36.45 -61.59 -1.37
N PRO A 1131 -36.57 -61.86 -0.06
CA PRO A 1131 -37.33 -63.00 0.46
C PRO A 1131 -38.83 -62.95 0.13
N ASP A 1132 -39.44 -61.77 0.16
CA ASP A 1132 -40.88 -61.60 -0.12
C ASP A 1132 -41.19 -61.76 -1.61
N ASP A 1133 -40.40 -61.10 -2.47
CA ASP A 1133 -40.52 -61.24 -3.93
C ASP A 1133 -40.21 -62.67 -4.38
N TRP A 1134 -39.24 -63.34 -3.75
CA TRP A 1134 -38.97 -64.76 -3.97
C TRP A 1134 -40.19 -65.61 -3.61
N ALA A 1135 -40.76 -65.43 -2.42
CA ALA A 1135 -41.91 -66.23 -1.97
C ALA A 1135 -43.15 -66.03 -2.85
N MET A 1136 -43.41 -64.79 -3.26
CA MET A 1136 -44.51 -64.45 -4.17
C MET A 1136 -44.28 -65.08 -5.56
N THR A 1137 -43.08 -64.92 -6.12
CA THR A 1137 -42.75 -65.46 -7.45
C THR A 1137 -42.76 -66.99 -7.45
N GLN A 1138 -42.25 -67.62 -6.39
CA GLN A 1138 -42.34 -69.06 -6.17
C GLN A 1138 -43.80 -69.55 -6.10
N SER A 1139 -44.65 -68.83 -5.37
CA SER A 1139 -46.08 -69.16 -5.29
C SER A 1139 -46.77 -69.05 -6.65
N ASN A 1140 -46.45 -68.00 -7.42
CA ASN A 1140 -46.98 -67.82 -8.77
C ASN A 1140 -46.48 -68.91 -9.74
N LEU A 1141 -45.21 -69.28 -9.64
CA LEU A 1141 -44.62 -70.39 -10.41
C LEU A 1141 -45.27 -71.73 -10.05
N GLY A 1142 -45.49 -72.00 -8.76
CA GLY A 1142 -46.17 -73.19 -8.27
C GLY A 1142 -47.61 -73.29 -8.79
N ASN A 1143 -48.36 -72.19 -8.74
CA ASN A 1143 -49.69 -72.10 -9.34
C ASN A 1143 -49.66 -72.39 -10.84
N THR A 1144 -48.65 -71.86 -11.54
CA THR A 1144 -48.52 -72.04 -12.99
C THR A 1144 -48.19 -73.49 -13.36
N TYR A 1145 -47.36 -74.19 -12.57
CA TYR A 1145 -47.11 -75.62 -12.74
C TYR A 1145 -48.35 -76.49 -12.52
N LEU A 1146 -49.25 -76.12 -11.59
CA LEU A 1146 -50.52 -76.83 -11.40
C LEU A 1146 -51.39 -76.80 -12.67
N TYR A 1147 -51.34 -75.71 -13.43
CA TYR A 1147 -52.10 -75.52 -14.66
C TYR A 1147 -51.31 -75.85 -15.94
N ARG A 1148 -50.10 -76.39 -15.82
CA ARG A 1148 -49.23 -76.72 -16.95
C ARG A 1148 -49.78 -77.91 -17.74
N ILE A 1149 -49.96 -77.69 -19.05
CA ILE A 1149 -50.57 -78.64 -19.99
C ILE A 1149 -49.54 -79.61 -20.59
N ARG A 1150 -48.29 -79.15 -20.80
CA ARG A 1150 -47.19 -79.96 -21.35
C ARG A 1150 -46.49 -80.77 -20.24
N GLY A 1151 -45.96 -81.93 -20.59
CA GLY A 1151 -45.23 -82.82 -19.69
C GLY A 1151 -46.12 -83.80 -18.92
N ASP A 1152 -45.51 -84.59 -18.04
CA ASP A 1152 -46.23 -85.55 -17.20
C ASP A 1152 -46.92 -84.85 -16.00
N LYS A 1153 -48.14 -85.28 -15.66
CA LYS A 1153 -48.95 -84.64 -14.62
C LYS A 1153 -48.35 -84.81 -13.22
N ALA A 1154 -47.71 -85.94 -12.94
CA ALA A 1154 -47.06 -86.15 -11.65
C ALA A 1154 -45.81 -85.26 -11.54
N GLU A 1155 -45.02 -85.16 -12.61
CA GLU A 1155 -43.86 -84.27 -12.67
C GLU A 1155 -44.25 -82.79 -12.47
N ASN A 1156 -45.33 -82.34 -13.12
CA ASN A 1156 -45.83 -80.97 -12.94
C ASN A 1156 -46.30 -80.71 -11.50
N LEU A 1157 -46.94 -81.69 -10.85
CA LEU A 1157 -47.37 -81.59 -9.45
C LEU A 1157 -46.17 -81.54 -8.49
N GLU A 1158 -45.13 -82.35 -8.73
CA GLU A 1158 -43.89 -82.33 -7.94
C GLU A 1158 -43.17 -80.98 -8.05
N ARG A 1159 -43.11 -80.40 -9.26
CA ARG A 1159 -42.56 -79.05 -9.47
C ARG A 1159 -43.39 -77.98 -8.78
N ALA A 1160 -44.72 -78.08 -8.80
CA ALA A 1160 -45.60 -77.17 -8.06
C ALA A 1160 -45.37 -77.25 -6.55
N ILE A 1161 -45.32 -78.46 -5.98
CA ILE A 1161 -45.04 -78.68 -4.55
C ILE A 1161 -43.65 -78.13 -4.18
N THR A 1162 -42.66 -78.32 -5.05
CA THR A 1162 -41.31 -77.82 -4.82
C THR A 1162 -41.26 -76.30 -4.82
N ALA A 1163 -42.03 -75.64 -5.70
CA ALA A 1163 -42.12 -74.18 -5.71
C ALA A 1163 -42.85 -73.63 -4.47
N TYR A 1164 -43.84 -74.34 -3.90
CA TYR A 1164 -44.50 -73.91 -2.67
C TYR A 1164 -43.70 -74.13 -1.37
N LYS A 1165 -42.62 -74.91 -1.42
CA LYS A 1165 -41.75 -75.21 -0.27
C LYS A 1165 -40.59 -74.25 -0.19
#